data_AF-A0A7W2I6X5-F1
#
_entry.id   AF-A0A7W2I6X5-F1
#
_cell.length_a   1.000
_cell.length_b   1.000
_cell.length_c   1.000
_cell.angle_alpha   90.00
_cell.angle_beta   90.00
_cell.angle_gamma   90.00
#
_symmetry.space_group_name_H-M   'P 1'
#
loop_
_entity.id
_entity.type
_entity.pdbx_description
1 polymer ?
#
loop_
_entity_poly.entity_id
_entity_poly.type
_entity_poly.pdbx_seq_one_letter_code
_entity_poly.pdbx_strand_id
1 'polypeptide(L)'
;MPSLLPRAALRALSRALRPALLLAALTLAGAAHAATDTYDGSPVAGCSYDDGSTTYTCGALSNTNDISIADGYTVIVNNSASITSGQTLTMSGAAALQIAGSLSLVTSKLALSGGSLSVGGSLALSIGAASPTIAISAGTIAINNSNGAVIHGTVTSAGDLAFQSSMRVTGLVTANSISIDMHTDVVASVRTGTLYVGKQSSLSGNVNASGDVTIDNHASVYGNLTGYNVVLKNACAYISGNAAVNAINIGAQGLVGQTITCTGPGASGSSCVTSKSHGNPNACSRSGGGTVSDLDHILISHPGTALTCEPQTVTITACADATCSAYYTDPVDVTLSPGGATFTVTGGSGSGSGTVQQSTAGSATLSASATEANNANTCYNTVTGSSSCTMVFADAGFSFTIPDHRAEQVQSFTLRALKAGSGGNVCVPLLANVTHNVNFSCAYNNPASGTVPARVSGVPLAAGATSSCSAGGAVVALPFDASGTASATLQYADAGRVTLSAQLIPPSGPYTGLVLKGASTFVAAPTSFRFTVTNNGAANPAATNDTGPVFIGAGQPFQAKLEAINAVNAVTANFGNESPAESYTLAQSLVAPAGGRMVAVGGSLAAMVNGATPQATMSWDEVGIINFAAALANANGYLNSGMGVTGNVNIGRFIPDHFDTALNGTVPMACPVNPAFGTPCPTPNAGGKFVYAAEPFDLSVKAYNKSGAITQNYEGLYAKAVTLAAYNGVGGSGAANQNPPAAPAGNSLNPATVAAARFAKGAATADPASLPAYQFAYGYPATSAQLAPPTNIWLRATDTDGATSLRGTSTNEALVSVVSGRLLVANSYGSEALPMPVGVQAQYWSGTGWVNNPAYSNGTAVALTGLVTFSNCQKNLANSGTNTCAVTFTLANDKLTFAGGTGKFTVAAPGRSGAVDITLSKGGTQAIPYLPSTTGRATFGVYRAGPVVYLREVY
;
A
#
# COMPACT_ATOMS: atom_id res chain seq x y z
N MET A 1 -59.20 18.09 33.77
CA MET A 1 -59.58 18.62 35.09
C MET A 1 -58.55 18.15 36.11
N PRO A 2 -57.82 19.05 36.78
CA PRO A 2 -56.83 18.67 37.79
C PRO A 2 -57.47 18.63 39.18
N SER A 3 -57.26 17.57 39.95
CA SER A 3 -57.50 17.59 41.41
C SER A 3 -56.16 17.50 42.13
N LEU A 4 -55.78 18.63 42.72
CA LEU A 4 -54.67 18.81 43.63
C LEU A 4 -54.80 17.95 44.89
N LEU A 5 -53.69 17.34 45.31
CA LEU A 5 -53.35 17.05 46.71
C LEU A 5 -51.82 17.27 46.88
N PRO A 6 -51.33 17.60 48.09
CA PRO A 6 -50.36 18.67 48.28
C PRO A 6 -48.91 18.17 48.41
N ARG A 7 -47.99 18.97 47.86
CA ARG A 7 -46.52 18.78 47.80
C ARG A 7 -45.77 18.65 49.15
N ALA A 8 -46.46 18.62 50.29
CA ALA A 8 -45.83 18.51 51.60
C ALA A 8 -45.59 17.05 52.06
N ALA A 9 -46.36 16.07 51.55
CA ALA A 9 -46.19 14.66 51.92
C ALA A 9 -45.10 13.92 51.13
N LEU A 10 -44.74 14.40 49.92
CA LEU A 10 -43.75 13.73 49.06
C LEU A 10 -42.27 13.94 49.51
N ARG A 11 -41.96 14.99 50.27
CA ARG A 11 -40.59 15.24 50.75
C ARG A 11 -40.21 14.44 52.00
N ALA A 12 -41.20 13.91 52.73
CA ALA A 12 -40.96 13.02 53.87
C ALA A 12 -40.77 11.56 53.43
N LEU A 13 -41.46 11.10 52.37
CA LEU A 13 -41.28 9.74 51.83
C LEU A 13 -39.95 9.53 51.09
N SER A 14 -39.35 10.58 50.51
CA SER A 14 -38.11 10.46 49.73
C SER A 14 -36.84 10.32 50.58
N ARG A 15 -36.90 10.57 51.90
CA ARG A 15 -35.77 10.37 52.83
C ARG A 15 -35.81 9.02 53.56
N ALA A 16 -36.95 8.34 53.58
CA ALA A 16 -37.10 7.00 54.18
C ALA A 16 -37.01 5.84 53.18
N LEU A 17 -37.22 6.08 51.86
CA LEU A 17 -37.09 5.03 50.84
C LEU A 17 -35.66 4.80 50.31
N ARG A 18 -34.72 5.74 50.51
CA ARG A 18 -33.33 5.58 50.03
C ARG A 18 -32.49 4.53 50.79
N PRO A 19 -32.62 4.34 52.13
CA PRO A 19 -31.96 3.23 52.80
C PRO A 19 -32.69 1.89 52.58
N ALA A 20 -34.01 1.89 52.38
CA ALA A 20 -34.77 0.66 52.13
C ALA A 20 -34.53 0.07 50.73
N LEU A 21 -34.32 0.92 49.71
CA LEU A 21 -33.94 0.46 48.37
C LEU A 21 -32.46 0.01 48.29
N LEU A 22 -31.59 0.55 49.15
CA LEU A 22 -30.19 0.11 49.26
C LEU A 22 -30.06 -1.21 50.04
N LEU A 23 -30.93 -1.45 51.03
CA LEU A 23 -30.95 -2.70 51.79
C LEU A 23 -31.63 -3.86 51.03
N ALA A 24 -32.63 -3.55 50.18
CA ALA A 24 -33.23 -4.53 49.26
C ALA A 24 -32.35 -4.82 48.03
N ALA A 25 -31.50 -3.86 47.61
CA ALA A 25 -30.48 -4.09 46.58
C ALA A 25 -29.26 -4.89 47.10
N LEU A 26 -29.00 -4.88 48.40
CA LEU A 26 -27.94 -5.71 49.02
C LEU A 26 -28.35 -7.17 49.25
N THR A 27 -29.64 -7.50 49.20
CA THR A 27 -30.13 -8.88 49.35
C THR A 27 -30.32 -9.64 48.04
N LEU A 28 -29.91 -9.05 46.90
CA LEU A 28 -29.79 -9.74 45.60
C LEU A 28 -28.33 -9.83 45.09
N ALA A 29 -27.35 -9.41 45.89
CA ALA A 29 -25.95 -9.68 45.59
C ALA A 29 -25.65 -11.16 45.89
N GLY A 30 -25.53 -11.98 44.85
CA GLY A 30 -25.03 -13.35 44.98
C GLY A 30 -23.68 -13.36 45.71
N ALA A 31 -23.46 -14.38 46.53
CA ALA A 31 -22.23 -14.56 47.28
C ALA A 31 -21.00 -14.41 46.36
N ALA A 32 -20.07 -13.52 46.72
CA ALA A 32 -18.79 -13.44 46.03
C ALA A 32 -17.96 -14.67 46.42
N HIS A 33 -17.71 -15.56 45.45
CA HIS A 33 -16.81 -16.70 45.60
C HIS A 33 -15.35 -16.19 45.54
N ALA A 34 -14.57 -16.39 46.60
CA ALA A 34 -13.25 -15.77 46.78
C ALA A 34 -12.07 -16.76 46.80
N ALA A 35 -12.32 -18.07 46.69
CA ALA A 35 -11.29 -19.11 46.67
C ALA A 35 -11.29 -19.87 45.32
N THR A 36 -10.12 -20.29 44.87
CA THR A 36 -9.91 -21.04 43.62
C THR A 36 -9.22 -22.36 43.93
N ASP A 37 -9.78 -23.46 43.45
CA ASP A 37 -9.14 -24.77 43.45
C ASP A 37 -8.25 -24.87 42.20
N THR A 38 -6.93 -24.85 42.40
CA THR A 38 -5.93 -24.88 41.33
C THR A 38 -5.32 -26.27 41.21
N TYR A 39 -5.43 -26.87 40.02
CA TYR A 39 -4.90 -28.19 39.68
C TYR A 39 -3.62 -28.01 38.84
N ASP A 40 -2.48 -27.90 39.51
CA ASP A 40 -1.17 -27.54 38.93
C ASP A 40 0.02 -28.37 39.47
N GLY A 41 -0.27 -29.50 40.12
CA GLY A 41 0.67 -30.32 40.88
C GLY A 41 0.57 -30.11 42.40
N SER A 42 -0.14 -29.08 42.86
CA SER A 42 -0.40 -28.83 44.28
C SER A 42 -1.51 -29.73 44.86
N PRO A 43 -1.50 -30.05 46.17
CA PRO A 43 -2.60 -30.79 46.81
C PRO A 43 -3.93 -30.02 46.76
N VAL A 44 -5.00 -30.67 46.29
CA VAL A 44 -6.37 -30.12 46.25
C VAL A 44 -7.28 -30.93 47.17
N ALA A 45 -8.05 -30.27 48.03
CA ALA A 45 -8.91 -30.92 49.01
C ALA A 45 -9.98 -31.78 48.32
N GLY A 46 -10.13 -33.05 48.74
CA GLY A 46 -11.11 -33.98 48.17
C GLY A 46 -10.69 -34.68 46.87
N CYS A 47 -9.43 -34.50 46.45
CA CYS A 47 -8.85 -35.14 45.28
C CYS A 47 -7.56 -35.89 45.61
N SER A 48 -7.30 -37.01 44.94
CA SER A 48 -6.00 -37.69 44.93
C SER A 48 -5.23 -37.32 43.66
N TYR A 49 -3.93 -37.00 43.77
CA TYR A 49 -3.08 -36.63 42.64
C TYR A 49 -2.05 -37.74 42.34
N ASP A 50 -1.92 -38.12 41.06
CA ASP A 50 -0.90 -39.03 40.55
C ASP A 50 0.10 -38.26 39.67
N ASP A 51 1.33 -38.14 40.17
CA ASP A 51 2.40 -37.38 39.53
C ASP A 51 2.96 -38.06 38.27
N GLY A 52 2.83 -39.39 38.16
CA GLY A 52 3.30 -40.13 36.99
C GLY A 52 2.42 -39.91 35.74
N SER A 53 1.16 -39.53 35.95
CA SER A 53 0.16 -39.31 34.91
C SER A 53 -0.43 -37.90 34.90
N THR A 54 0.11 -36.98 35.73
CA THR A 54 -0.39 -35.60 35.93
C THR A 54 -1.90 -35.51 36.15
N THR A 55 -2.48 -36.50 36.83
CA THR A 55 -3.92 -36.71 36.92
C THR A 55 -4.45 -36.56 38.35
N TYR A 56 -5.47 -35.73 38.52
CA TYR A 56 -6.27 -35.63 39.74
C TYR A 56 -7.53 -36.49 39.61
N THR A 57 -7.83 -37.28 40.63
CA THR A 57 -9.11 -38.00 40.76
C THR A 57 -9.87 -37.46 41.96
N CYS A 58 -11.02 -36.84 41.70
CA CYS A 58 -11.83 -36.15 42.69
C CYS A 58 -13.16 -36.87 42.93
N GLY A 59 -13.63 -36.89 44.18
CA GLY A 59 -14.96 -37.41 44.51
C GLY A 59 -16.10 -36.50 44.00
N ALA A 60 -15.88 -35.19 44.05
CA ALA A 60 -16.76 -34.13 43.55
C ALA A 60 -15.94 -32.86 43.25
N LEU A 61 -16.49 -31.96 42.42
CA LEU A 61 -15.97 -30.60 42.28
C LEU A 61 -16.51 -29.71 43.40
N SER A 62 -15.76 -28.67 43.76
CA SER A 62 -16.23 -27.67 44.71
C SER A 62 -17.47 -26.95 44.18
N ASN A 63 -18.47 -26.80 45.04
CA ASN A 63 -19.70 -26.06 44.74
C ASN A 63 -19.63 -24.58 45.15
N THR A 64 -18.48 -24.14 45.72
CA THR A 64 -18.28 -22.76 46.17
C THR A 64 -16.99 -22.11 45.66
N ASN A 65 -16.05 -22.86 45.08
CA ASN A 65 -14.78 -22.30 44.61
C ASN A 65 -14.76 -22.17 43.09
N ASP A 66 -13.93 -21.26 42.59
CA ASP A 66 -13.54 -21.23 41.18
C ASP A 66 -12.62 -22.41 40.87
N ILE A 67 -12.60 -22.88 39.63
CA ILE A 67 -11.88 -24.08 39.19
C ILE A 67 -10.84 -23.67 38.14
N SER A 68 -9.57 -23.98 38.38
CA SER A 68 -8.48 -23.68 37.45
C SER A 68 -7.62 -24.91 37.20
N ILE A 69 -7.62 -25.41 35.96
CA ILE A 69 -6.83 -26.58 35.55
C ILE A 69 -5.67 -26.09 34.68
N ALA A 70 -4.44 -26.31 35.13
CA ALA A 70 -3.24 -25.89 34.41
C ALA A 70 -2.98 -26.77 33.18
N ASP A 71 -2.20 -26.23 32.25
CA ASP A 71 -1.78 -26.94 31.03
C ASP A 71 -1.08 -28.28 31.36
N GLY A 72 -1.47 -29.35 30.66
CA GLY A 72 -0.93 -30.70 30.85
C GLY A 72 -1.52 -31.51 32.01
N TYR A 73 -2.46 -30.95 32.79
CA TYR A 73 -3.11 -31.64 33.90
C TYR A 73 -4.51 -32.16 33.55
N THR A 74 -4.85 -33.34 34.08
CA THR A 74 -6.18 -33.95 33.92
C THR A 74 -6.91 -34.01 35.26
N VAL A 75 -8.19 -33.62 35.29
CA VAL A 75 -9.07 -33.78 36.46
C VAL A 75 -10.20 -34.74 36.12
N ILE A 76 -10.30 -35.84 36.86
CA ILE A 76 -11.33 -36.87 36.72
C ILE A 76 -12.29 -36.77 37.91
N VAL A 77 -13.59 -36.68 37.62
CA VAL A 77 -14.67 -36.68 38.62
C VAL A 77 -15.57 -37.87 38.35
N ASN A 78 -15.61 -38.80 39.30
CA ASN A 78 -16.28 -40.09 39.12
C ASN A 78 -17.82 -40.02 39.19
N ASN A 79 -18.39 -38.85 39.55
CA ASN A 79 -19.82 -38.63 39.68
C ASN A 79 -20.28 -37.45 38.82
N SER A 80 -21.59 -37.21 38.76
CA SER A 80 -22.14 -36.01 38.13
C SER A 80 -21.65 -34.74 38.86
N ALA A 81 -21.46 -33.66 38.11
CA ALA A 81 -20.99 -32.39 38.65
C ALA A 81 -21.80 -31.20 38.12
N SER A 82 -21.74 -30.09 38.83
CA SER A 82 -22.36 -28.83 38.41
C SER A 82 -21.45 -27.66 38.73
N ILE A 83 -21.27 -26.77 37.75
CA ILE A 83 -20.60 -25.49 37.91
C ILE A 83 -21.65 -24.41 37.66
N THR A 84 -21.83 -23.54 38.65
CA THR A 84 -22.99 -22.62 38.72
C THR A 84 -22.61 -21.18 38.35
N SER A 85 -23.59 -20.29 38.24
CA SER A 85 -23.44 -18.97 37.59
C SER A 85 -22.46 -18.02 38.28
N GLY A 86 -22.09 -18.33 39.52
CA GLY A 86 -21.11 -17.58 40.30
C GLY A 86 -19.67 -18.05 40.16
N GLN A 87 -19.42 -19.24 39.58
CA GLN A 87 -18.10 -19.88 39.54
C GLN A 87 -17.40 -19.66 38.18
N THR A 88 -16.08 -19.50 38.22
CA THR A 88 -15.21 -19.45 37.04
C THR A 88 -14.61 -20.83 36.76
N LEU A 89 -14.57 -21.25 35.50
CA LEU A 89 -13.75 -22.38 35.05
C LEU A 89 -12.68 -21.88 34.07
N THR A 90 -11.42 -22.18 34.38
CA THR A 90 -10.24 -21.78 33.60
C THR A 90 -9.45 -23.00 33.16
N MET A 91 -9.15 -23.09 31.85
CA MET A 91 -8.33 -24.16 31.24
C MET A 91 -7.54 -23.59 30.05
N SER A 92 -6.35 -24.14 29.80
CA SER A 92 -5.51 -23.78 28.66
C SER A 92 -4.67 -24.96 28.18
N GLY A 93 -4.16 -24.88 26.94
CA GLY A 93 -3.23 -25.88 26.39
C GLY A 93 -3.86 -27.27 26.31
N ALA A 94 -3.21 -28.27 26.90
CA ALA A 94 -3.61 -29.67 26.95
C ALA A 94 -4.39 -30.07 28.23
N ALA A 95 -4.86 -29.10 29.02
CA ALA A 95 -5.67 -29.37 30.23
C ALA A 95 -6.93 -30.20 29.91
N ALA A 96 -7.33 -31.11 30.81
CA ALA A 96 -8.51 -31.97 30.60
C ALA A 96 -9.41 -32.06 31.83
N LEU A 97 -10.72 -31.96 31.63
CA LEU A 97 -11.75 -32.22 32.64
C LEU A 97 -12.63 -33.40 32.20
N GLN A 98 -12.66 -34.46 32.99
CA GLN A 98 -13.41 -35.69 32.70
C GLN A 98 -14.45 -35.93 33.80
N ILE A 99 -15.72 -35.99 33.42
CA ILE A 99 -16.85 -36.26 34.32
C ILE A 99 -17.48 -37.58 33.91
N ALA A 100 -17.48 -38.60 34.78
CA ALA A 100 -18.10 -39.87 34.44
C ALA A 100 -19.63 -39.79 34.38
N GLY A 101 -20.23 -38.91 35.19
CA GLY A 101 -21.68 -38.64 35.22
C GLY A 101 -22.12 -37.53 34.24
N SER A 102 -23.21 -36.84 34.57
CA SER A 102 -23.67 -35.65 33.81
C SER A 102 -23.00 -34.37 34.34
N LEU A 103 -22.82 -33.38 33.48
CA LEU A 103 -22.28 -32.08 33.83
C LEU A 103 -23.26 -30.96 33.46
N SER A 104 -23.62 -30.13 34.44
CA SER A 104 -24.32 -28.87 34.21
C SER A 104 -23.33 -27.72 34.37
N LEU A 105 -22.99 -27.05 33.27
CA LEU A 105 -22.08 -25.91 33.23
C LEU A 105 -22.89 -24.64 32.94
N VAL A 106 -23.40 -24.01 33.99
CA VAL A 106 -24.21 -22.78 33.89
C VAL A 106 -23.36 -21.66 34.47
N THR A 107 -22.46 -21.07 33.68
CA THR A 107 -21.59 -19.99 34.14
C THR A 107 -21.43 -18.89 33.09
N SER A 108 -21.43 -17.64 33.56
CA SER A 108 -21.13 -16.47 32.74
C SER A 108 -19.62 -16.21 32.60
N LYS A 109 -18.76 -16.99 33.26
CA LYS A 109 -17.31 -16.77 33.35
C LYS A 109 -16.54 -18.04 32.96
N LEU A 110 -16.37 -18.24 31.66
CA LEU A 110 -15.52 -19.30 31.10
C LEU A 110 -14.27 -18.66 30.50
N ALA A 111 -13.11 -19.07 31.00
CA ALA A 111 -11.80 -18.65 30.49
C ALA A 111 -11.07 -19.88 29.93
N LEU A 112 -11.53 -20.34 28.77
CA LEU A 112 -11.02 -21.53 28.10
C LEU A 112 -10.28 -21.12 26.83
N SER A 113 -8.95 -21.25 26.84
CA SER A 113 -8.10 -20.97 25.67
C SER A 113 -7.54 -22.25 25.02
N GLY A 114 -7.92 -23.41 25.54
CA GLY A 114 -7.56 -24.75 25.07
C GLY A 114 -8.08 -25.82 26.04
N GLY A 115 -7.77 -27.08 25.74
CA GLY A 115 -8.11 -28.22 26.58
C GLY A 115 -9.32 -29.04 26.12
N SER A 116 -9.64 -30.09 26.87
CA SER A 116 -10.73 -31.04 26.56
C SER A 116 -11.72 -31.22 27.72
N LEU A 117 -13.00 -31.29 27.39
CA LEU A 117 -14.09 -31.61 28.30
C LEU A 117 -14.75 -32.91 27.86
N SER A 118 -14.67 -33.95 28.69
CA SER A 118 -15.27 -35.26 28.44
C SER A 118 -16.33 -35.59 29.49
N VAL A 119 -17.56 -35.90 29.07
CA VAL A 119 -18.70 -36.13 29.97
C VAL A 119 -19.40 -37.45 29.61
N GLY A 120 -19.37 -38.44 30.49
CA GLY A 120 -19.99 -39.74 30.23
C GLY A 120 -21.51 -39.69 30.08
N GLY A 121 -22.18 -38.75 30.79
CA GLY A 121 -23.62 -38.51 30.75
C GLY A 121 -24.05 -37.35 29.85
N SER A 122 -25.05 -36.59 30.29
CA SER A 122 -25.52 -35.40 29.60
C SER A 122 -24.69 -34.17 29.97
N LEU A 123 -24.36 -33.35 28.98
CA LEU A 123 -23.74 -32.05 29.16
C LEU A 123 -24.74 -30.95 28.84
N ALA A 124 -25.11 -30.18 29.85
CA ALA A 124 -25.88 -28.95 29.70
C ALA A 124 -24.94 -27.74 29.81
N LEU A 125 -24.74 -27.04 28.71
CA LEU A 125 -23.90 -25.84 28.63
C LEU A 125 -24.78 -24.60 28.57
N SER A 126 -24.63 -23.69 29.53
CA SER A 126 -25.19 -22.36 29.44
C SER A 126 -24.11 -21.32 29.64
N ILE A 127 -23.70 -20.73 28.52
CA ILE A 127 -22.54 -19.84 28.41
C ILE A 127 -23.01 -18.44 28.03
N GLY A 128 -22.47 -17.41 28.69
CA GLY A 128 -22.72 -16.00 28.35
C GLY A 128 -22.08 -15.59 27.02
N ALA A 129 -21.86 -14.29 26.78
CA ALA A 129 -21.19 -13.76 25.58
C ALA A 129 -19.66 -14.07 25.49
N ALA A 130 -19.25 -15.25 25.95
CA ALA A 130 -17.88 -15.75 25.92
C ALA A 130 -17.61 -16.47 24.59
N SER A 131 -16.32 -16.49 24.20
CA SER A 131 -15.84 -17.22 23.02
C SER A 131 -14.81 -18.30 23.37
N PRO A 132 -15.19 -19.37 24.10
CA PRO A 132 -14.23 -20.38 24.54
C PRO A 132 -13.67 -21.20 23.37
N THR A 133 -12.38 -21.55 23.46
CA THR A 133 -11.75 -22.59 22.62
C THR A 133 -11.61 -23.87 23.43
N ILE A 134 -12.40 -24.91 23.09
CA ILE A 134 -12.42 -26.18 23.83
C ILE A 134 -12.91 -27.34 22.96
N ALA A 135 -12.31 -28.52 23.12
CA ALA A 135 -12.84 -29.77 22.57
C ALA A 135 -13.86 -30.38 23.55
N ILE A 136 -15.06 -30.71 23.07
CA ILE A 136 -16.17 -31.21 23.89
C ILE A 136 -16.56 -32.61 23.40
N SER A 137 -16.61 -33.57 24.33
CA SER A 137 -17.15 -34.91 24.10
C SER A 137 -18.17 -35.24 25.19
N ALA A 138 -19.40 -35.62 24.82
CA ALA A 138 -20.37 -36.08 25.81
C ALA A 138 -21.36 -37.14 25.32
N GLY A 139 -22.01 -37.85 26.24
CA GLY A 139 -23.10 -38.77 25.93
C GLY A 139 -24.25 -38.09 25.19
N THR A 140 -24.77 -36.98 25.71
CA THR A 140 -25.73 -36.07 25.03
C THR A 140 -25.34 -34.64 25.32
N ILE A 141 -25.57 -33.71 24.39
CA ILE A 141 -25.17 -32.30 24.55
C ILE A 141 -26.37 -31.38 24.28
N ALA A 142 -26.69 -30.54 25.26
CA ALA A 142 -27.62 -29.43 25.07
C ALA A 142 -26.90 -28.12 25.38
N ILE A 143 -26.75 -27.26 24.36
CA ILE A 143 -26.11 -25.95 24.51
C ILE A 143 -27.20 -24.88 24.47
N ASN A 144 -27.45 -24.27 25.62
CA ASN A 144 -28.49 -23.28 25.86
C ASN A 144 -27.89 -21.88 25.95
N ASN A 145 -28.39 -20.93 25.15
CA ASN A 145 -27.90 -19.56 25.18
C ASN A 145 -28.99 -18.53 24.86
N SER A 146 -28.82 -17.32 25.38
CA SER A 146 -29.65 -16.15 25.15
C SER A 146 -28.90 -14.93 24.60
N ASN A 147 -27.59 -15.00 24.25
CA ASN A 147 -26.81 -13.81 23.90
C ASN A 147 -25.50 -14.02 23.06
N GLY A 148 -25.51 -14.81 21.99
CA GLY A 148 -24.47 -14.70 20.94
C GLY A 148 -23.09 -15.34 21.22
N ALA A 149 -22.99 -16.40 22.02
CA ALA A 149 -21.70 -17.07 22.25
C ALA A 149 -21.11 -17.68 20.98
N VAL A 150 -19.78 -17.78 20.96
CA VAL A 150 -19.01 -18.43 19.91
C VAL A 150 -18.22 -19.60 20.51
N ILE A 151 -18.48 -20.83 20.10
CA ILE A 151 -17.66 -21.98 20.52
C ILE A 151 -16.65 -22.26 19.43
N HIS A 152 -15.37 -22.30 19.79
CA HIS A 152 -14.29 -22.75 18.93
C HIS A 152 -13.83 -24.15 19.38
N GLY A 153 -13.76 -25.12 18.46
CA GLY A 153 -13.25 -26.46 18.75
C GLY A 153 -14.19 -27.59 18.30
N THR A 154 -13.76 -28.83 18.50
CA THR A 154 -14.54 -30.02 18.11
C THR A 154 -15.65 -30.30 19.10
N VAL A 155 -16.86 -30.61 18.61
CA VAL A 155 -18.03 -30.97 19.43
C VAL A 155 -18.52 -32.34 19.01
N THR A 156 -18.33 -33.33 19.89
CA THR A 156 -18.73 -34.72 19.64
C THR A 156 -19.77 -35.17 20.66
N SER A 157 -20.90 -35.71 20.20
CA SER A 157 -21.90 -36.34 21.06
C SER A 157 -22.17 -37.77 20.64
N ALA A 158 -22.24 -38.71 21.59
CA ALA A 158 -22.64 -40.09 21.32
C ALA A 158 -24.16 -40.22 21.04
N GLY A 159 -24.95 -39.22 21.43
CA GLY A 159 -26.41 -39.16 21.32
C GLY A 159 -26.87 -37.87 20.63
N ASP A 160 -27.91 -37.25 21.18
CA ASP A 160 -28.48 -36.02 20.63
C ASP A 160 -27.65 -34.79 21.00
N LEU A 161 -27.43 -33.92 20.01
CA LEU A 161 -26.79 -32.61 20.12
C LEU A 161 -27.77 -31.51 19.70
N ALA A 162 -28.08 -30.62 20.63
CA ALA A 162 -28.95 -29.47 20.38
C ALA A 162 -28.19 -28.15 20.56
N PHE A 163 -28.17 -27.34 19.50
CA PHE A 163 -27.75 -25.95 19.56
C PHE A 163 -29.00 -25.06 19.66
N GLN A 164 -29.15 -24.34 20.77
CA GLN A 164 -30.24 -23.38 20.91
C GLN A 164 -30.01 -22.12 20.07
N SER A 165 -30.95 -21.17 20.16
CA SER A 165 -31.01 -19.98 19.32
C SER A 165 -29.84 -19.00 19.51
N SER A 166 -29.48 -18.28 18.44
CA SER A 166 -28.54 -17.14 18.48
C SER A 166 -27.12 -17.48 18.97
N MET A 167 -26.51 -18.52 18.40
CA MET A 167 -25.13 -18.92 18.71
C MET A 167 -24.27 -19.06 17.46
N ARG A 168 -22.95 -19.09 17.63
CA ARG A 168 -22.01 -19.51 16.59
C ARG A 168 -21.13 -20.65 17.07
N VAL A 169 -20.89 -21.63 16.20
CA VAL A 169 -19.97 -22.75 16.47
C VAL A 169 -18.99 -22.84 15.32
N THR A 170 -17.71 -23.04 15.61
CA THR A 170 -16.67 -23.22 14.59
C THR A 170 -15.80 -24.43 14.96
N GLY A 171 -15.57 -25.33 14.01
CA GLY A 171 -14.88 -26.61 14.23
C GLY A 171 -15.85 -27.80 14.19
N LEU A 172 -15.33 -28.99 13.85
CA LEU A 172 -16.11 -30.19 13.52
C LEU A 172 -17.22 -30.50 14.53
N VAL A 173 -18.41 -30.82 14.01
CA VAL A 173 -19.55 -31.25 14.81
C VAL A 173 -19.99 -32.66 14.43
N THR A 174 -19.96 -33.59 15.40
CA THR A 174 -20.41 -34.98 15.21
C THR A 174 -21.42 -35.38 16.27
N ALA A 175 -22.59 -35.89 15.89
CA ALA A 175 -23.57 -36.44 16.84
C ALA A 175 -24.54 -37.43 16.19
N ASN A 176 -25.22 -38.30 16.96
CA ASN A 176 -26.23 -39.19 16.38
C ASN A 176 -27.43 -38.42 15.82
N SER A 177 -27.88 -37.37 16.52
CA SER A 177 -28.86 -36.41 16.01
C SER A 177 -28.39 -34.99 16.29
N ILE A 178 -28.54 -34.09 15.31
CA ILE A 178 -28.21 -32.67 15.46
C ILE A 178 -29.45 -31.83 15.19
N SER A 179 -29.79 -30.98 16.15
CA SER A 179 -30.82 -29.95 16.01
C SER A 179 -30.21 -28.56 16.19
N ILE A 180 -30.25 -27.76 15.13
CA ILE A 180 -29.88 -26.34 15.14
C ILE A 180 -31.17 -25.54 15.26
N ASP A 181 -31.34 -24.77 16.33
CA ASP A 181 -32.47 -23.87 16.52
C ASP A 181 -32.29 -22.56 15.73
N MET A 182 -33.15 -21.55 15.90
CA MET A 182 -33.19 -20.34 15.06
C MET A 182 -32.02 -19.36 15.26
N HIS A 183 -31.62 -18.67 14.19
CA HIS A 183 -30.52 -17.66 14.19
C HIS A 183 -29.15 -18.20 14.62
N THR A 184 -28.88 -19.48 14.39
CA THR A 184 -27.62 -20.12 14.79
C THR A 184 -26.73 -20.37 13.57
N ASP A 185 -25.44 -20.02 13.68
CA ASP A 185 -24.46 -20.14 12.61
C ASP A 185 -23.44 -21.23 12.98
N VAL A 186 -23.47 -22.38 12.30
CA VAL A 186 -22.49 -23.46 12.43
C VAL A 186 -21.50 -23.35 11.29
N VAL A 187 -20.23 -23.07 11.57
CA VAL A 187 -19.15 -22.99 10.59
C VAL A 187 -18.26 -24.21 10.77
N ALA A 188 -18.74 -25.34 10.29
CA ALA A 188 -18.14 -26.64 10.47
C ALA A 188 -18.72 -27.64 9.49
N SER A 189 -17.92 -28.64 9.13
CA SER A 189 -18.47 -29.87 8.55
C SER A 189 -19.17 -30.68 9.63
N VAL A 190 -20.26 -31.34 9.25
CA VAL A 190 -21.22 -31.97 10.17
C VAL A 190 -21.40 -33.43 9.81
N ARG A 191 -21.18 -34.33 10.78
CA ARG A 191 -21.42 -35.77 10.64
C ARG A 191 -22.53 -36.20 11.59
N THR A 192 -23.62 -36.76 11.06
CA THR A 192 -24.75 -37.14 11.92
C THR A 192 -25.61 -38.28 11.41
N GLY A 193 -26.46 -38.84 12.28
CA GLY A 193 -27.57 -39.70 11.88
C GLY A 193 -28.73 -38.86 11.33
N THR A 194 -29.19 -37.85 12.05
CA THR A 194 -30.29 -36.97 11.59
C THR A 194 -29.95 -35.51 11.80
N LEU A 195 -30.35 -34.63 10.88
CA LEU A 195 -30.07 -33.19 10.95
C LEU A 195 -31.33 -32.35 10.81
N TYR A 196 -31.53 -31.41 11.73
CA TYR A 196 -32.49 -30.32 11.60
C TYR A 196 -31.79 -28.96 11.62
N VAL A 197 -31.99 -28.15 10.58
CA VAL A 197 -31.50 -26.77 10.49
C VAL A 197 -32.69 -25.82 10.63
N GLY A 198 -32.77 -25.14 11.76
CA GLY A 198 -33.84 -24.23 12.12
C GLY A 198 -33.86 -22.93 11.33
N LYS A 199 -34.92 -22.14 11.53
CA LYS A 199 -35.18 -20.92 10.73
C LYS A 199 -34.09 -19.87 10.88
N GLN A 200 -33.73 -19.22 9.78
CA GLN A 200 -32.73 -18.15 9.75
C GLN A 200 -31.33 -18.57 10.23
N SER A 201 -31.07 -19.87 10.29
CA SER A 201 -29.79 -20.46 10.70
C SER A 201 -28.96 -20.79 9.47
N SER A 202 -27.64 -20.80 9.63
CA SER A 202 -26.72 -21.18 8.56
C SER A 202 -25.75 -22.25 9.02
N LEU A 203 -25.48 -23.21 8.14
CA LEU A 203 -24.44 -24.21 8.30
C LEU A 203 -23.46 -24.01 7.15
N SER A 204 -22.23 -23.59 7.43
CA SER A 204 -21.16 -23.40 6.45
C SER A 204 -20.13 -24.52 6.60
N GLY A 205 -20.22 -25.52 5.73
CA GLY A 205 -19.46 -26.76 5.77
C GLY A 205 -20.23 -27.92 5.12
N ASN A 206 -19.56 -29.03 4.87
CA ASN A 206 -20.20 -30.20 4.26
C ASN A 206 -21.00 -31.00 5.30
N VAL A 207 -22.18 -31.48 4.90
CA VAL A 207 -23.07 -32.29 5.73
C VAL A 207 -23.01 -33.74 5.27
N ASN A 208 -22.66 -34.66 6.17
CA ASN A 208 -22.76 -36.09 5.96
C ASN A 208 -23.74 -36.69 6.97
N ALA A 209 -25.01 -36.81 6.57
CA ALA A 209 -26.07 -37.41 7.37
C ALA A 209 -26.37 -38.83 6.86
N SER A 210 -26.32 -39.83 7.75
CA SER A 210 -26.68 -41.21 7.40
C SER A 210 -28.20 -41.45 7.33
N GLY A 211 -28.99 -40.53 7.89
CA GLY A 211 -30.45 -40.52 7.91
C GLY A 211 -31.04 -39.20 7.43
N ASP A 212 -32.20 -38.82 7.96
CA ASP A 212 -33.01 -37.73 7.40
C ASP A 212 -32.47 -36.33 7.74
N VAL A 213 -32.63 -35.40 6.79
CA VAL A 213 -32.24 -33.99 6.93
C VAL A 213 -33.42 -33.06 6.64
N THR A 214 -33.66 -32.09 7.53
CA THR A 214 -34.66 -31.04 7.33
C THR A 214 -34.01 -29.66 7.42
N ILE A 215 -34.22 -28.81 6.41
CA ILE A 215 -33.79 -27.42 6.36
C ILE A 215 -35.03 -26.54 6.37
N ASP A 216 -35.23 -25.76 7.44
CA ASP A 216 -36.41 -24.92 7.65
C ASP A 216 -36.37 -23.63 6.80
N ASN A 217 -37.41 -22.80 6.92
CA ASN A 217 -37.56 -21.57 6.15
C ASN A 217 -36.41 -20.59 6.44
N HIS A 218 -35.84 -19.99 5.38
CA HIS A 218 -34.68 -19.10 5.44
C HIS A 218 -33.41 -19.71 6.06
N ALA A 219 -33.32 -21.03 6.10
CA ALA A 219 -32.13 -21.74 6.55
C ALA A 219 -31.25 -22.15 5.36
N SER A 220 -29.94 -22.14 5.56
CA SER A 220 -28.99 -22.40 4.48
C SER A 220 -27.90 -23.40 4.91
N VAL A 221 -27.58 -24.33 4.02
CA VAL A 221 -26.37 -25.15 4.06
C VAL A 221 -25.43 -24.66 2.95
N TYR A 222 -24.33 -24.03 3.33
CA TYR A 222 -23.26 -23.59 2.44
C TYR A 222 -22.19 -24.68 2.33
N GLY A 223 -22.51 -25.74 1.59
CA GLY A 223 -21.64 -26.91 1.38
C GLY A 223 -22.35 -28.01 0.59
N ASN A 224 -21.66 -29.14 0.37
CA ASN A 224 -22.26 -30.38 -0.12
C ASN A 224 -23.06 -31.06 1.00
N LEU A 225 -24.12 -31.77 0.63
CA LEU A 225 -24.97 -32.49 1.55
C LEU A 225 -25.18 -33.93 1.09
N THR A 226 -24.90 -34.89 1.97
CA THR A 226 -25.33 -36.28 1.86
C THR A 226 -26.40 -36.55 2.91
N GLY A 227 -27.50 -37.19 2.53
CA GLY A 227 -28.61 -37.48 3.43
C GLY A 227 -29.49 -38.61 2.91
N TYR A 228 -30.33 -39.19 3.76
CA TYR A 228 -31.31 -40.20 3.34
C TYR A 228 -32.56 -39.52 2.73
N ASN A 229 -33.53 -39.10 3.53
CA ASN A 229 -34.62 -38.24 3.06
C ASN A 229 -34.35 -36.78 3.42
N VAL A 230 -34.33 -35.89 2.42
CA VAL A 230 -34.03 -34.47 2.59
C VAL A 230 -35.27 -33.63 2.34
N VAL A 231 -35.58 -32.72 3.26
CA VAL A 231 -36.71 -31.78 3.13
C VAL A 231 -36.19 -30.35 3.21
N LEU A 232 -36.32 -29.62 2.10
CA LEU A 232 -36.21 -28.17 2.08
C LEU A 232 -37.60 -27.58 2.28
N LYS A 233 -37.83 -26.86 3.38
CA LYS A 233 -39.12 -26.18 3.60
C LYS A 233 -39.28 -24.96 2.67
N ASN A 234 -40.39 -24.24 2.81
CA ASN A 234 -40.70 -23.10 1.94
C ASN A 234 -39.80 -21.89 2.28
N ALA A 235 -39.84 -20.85 1.44
CA ALA A 235 -39.20 -19.56 1.70
C ALA A 235 -37.67 -19.64 1.89
N CYS A 236 -36.93 -19.92 0.81
CA CYS A 236 -35.47 -19.86 0.76
C CYS A 236 -34.71 -20.84 1.66
N ALA A 237 -35.19 -22.09 1.79
CA ALA A 237 -34.36 -23.20 2.28
C ALA A 237 -33.34 -23.58 1.19
N TYR A 238 -32.05 -23.46 1.48
CA TYR A 238 -31.01 -23.49 0.44
C TYR A 238 -29.86 -24.45 0.76
N ILE A 239 -29.38 -25.17 -0.26
CA ILE A 239 -28.11 -25.90 -0.24
C ILE A 239 -27.23 -25.30 -1.33
N SER A 240 -26.03 -24.81 -1.03
CA SER A 240 -25.18 -24.19 -2.05
C SER A 240 -24.40 -25.18 -2.90
N GLY A 241 -24.06 -26.36 -2.37
CA GLY A 241 -23.27 -27.39 -3.04
C GLY A 241 -24.12 -28.49 -3.69
N ASN A 242 -23.52 -29.66 -3.87
CA ASN A 242 -24.20 -30.85 -4.39
C ASN A 242 -25.03 -31.52 -3.30
N ALA A 243 -26.12 -32.19 -3.66
CA ALA A 243 -26.95 -32.97 -2.75
C ALA A 243 -27.01 -34.45 -3.20
N ALA A 244 -26.39 -35.36 -2.45
CA ALA A 244 -26.45 -36.80 -2.70
C ALA A 244 -27.49 -37.45 -1.75
N VAL A 245 -28.63 -37.86 -2.28
CA VAL A 245 -29.83 -38.17 -1.46
C VAL A 245 -30.62 -39.38 -1.97
N ASN A 246 -31.30 -40.10 -1.07
CA ASN A 246 -32.25 -41.15 -1.44
C ASN A 246 -33.57 -40.54 -1.95
N ALA A 247 -34.07 -39.51 -1.26
CA ALA A 247 -35.22 -38.71 -1.68
C ALA A 247 -35.04 -37.24 -1.25
N ILE A 248 -35.48 -36.29 -2.06
CA ILE A 248 -35.49 -34.86 -1.70
C ILE A 248 -36.81 -34.18 -2.06
N ASN A 249 -37.41 -33.51 -1.08
CA ASN A 249 -38.61 -32.69 -1.24
C ASN A 249 -38.26 -31.21 -1.12
N ILE A 250 -38.47 -30.45 -2.19
CA ILE A 250 -38.14 -29.04 -2.30
C ILE A 250 -39.41 -28.20 -2.24
N GLY A 251 -39.60 -27.52 -1.11
CA GLY A 251 -40.66 -26.54 -0.88
C GLY A 251 -40.58 -25.33 -1.81
N ALA A 252 -41.61 -24.49 -1.78
CA ALA A 252 -41.67 -23.28 -2.61
C ALA A 252 -40.49 -22.35 -2.30
N GLN A 253 -39.76 -21.93 -3.34
CA GLN A 253 -38.54 -21.11 -3.25
C GLN A 253 -37.33 -21.81 -2.59
N GLY A 254 -37.38 -23.14 -2.38
CA GLY A 254 -36.20 -23.92 -2.03
C GLY A 254 -35.29 -24.16 -3.23
N LEU A 255 -33.98 -24.33 -3.00
CA LEU A 255 -33.01 -24.53 -4.08
C LEU A 255 -31.80 -25.36 -3.62
N VAL A 256 -31.28 -26.18 -4.55
CA VAL A 256 -29.94 -26.76 -4.50
C VAL A 256 -29.11 -26.05 -5.57
N GLY A 257 -28.00 -25.44 -5.17
CA GLY A 257 -27.19 -24.58 -6.03
C GLY A 257 -26.45 -25.35 -7.12
N GLN A 258 -26.06 -26.60 -6.83
CA GLN A 258 -25.34 -27.46 -7.76
C GLN A 258 -26.16 -28.72 -8.10
N THR A 259 -25.52 -29.89 -8.18
CA THR A 259 -26.12 -31.12 -8.70
C THR A 259 -26.84 -31.91 -7.60
N ILE A 260 -28.04 -32.42 -7.90
CA ILE A 260 -28.70 -33.43 -7.08
C ILE A 260 -28.40 -34.82 -7.64
N THR A 261 -27.81 -35.69 -6.83
CA THR A 261 -27.50 -37.07 -7.17
C THR A 261 -28.40 -38.01 -6.38
N CYS A 262 -29.23 -38.79 -7.09
CA CYS A 262 -30.11 -39.78 -6.46
C CYS A 262 -29.33 -41.07 -6.15
N THR A 263 -29.26 -41.47 -4.88
CA THR A 263 -28.45 -42.61 -4.41
C THR A 263 -29.25 -43.88 -4.08
N GLY A 264 -30.58 -43.83 -4.18
CA GLY A 264 -31.48 -44.95 -3.86
C GLY A 264 -31.40 -46.14 -4.85
N PRO A 265 -31.77 -47.37 -4.42
CA PRO A 265 -31.82 -48.54 -5.30
C PRO A 265 -32.76 -48.30 -6.51
N GLY A 266 -32.23 -48.41 -7.73
CA GLY A 266 -33.00 -48.20 -8.97
C GLY A 266 -33.13 -46.75 -9.43
N ALA A 267 -32.38 -45.81 -8.83
CA ALA A 267 -32.39 -44.40 -9.23
C ALA A 267 -31.95 -44.20 -10.69
N SER A 268 -32.77 -43.45 -11.45
CA SER A 268 -32.40 -42.93 -12.77
C SER A 268 -32.83 -41.47 -12.91
N GLY A 269 -31.99 -40.63 -13.51
CA GLY A 269 -32.24 -39.18 -13.67
C GLY A 269 -32.62 -38.50 -12.34
N SER A 270 -33.67 -37.67 -12.38
CA SER A 270 -34.19 -36.90 -11.23
C SER A 270 -35.27 -37.64 -10.41
N SER A 271 -35.30 -38.97 -10.45
CA SER A 271 -36.33 -39.82 -9.81
C SER A 271 -36.52 -39.64 -8.30
N CYS A 272 -35.54 -39.09 -7.59
CA CYS A 272 -35.60 -38.83 -6.16
C CYS A 272 -36.13 -37.42 -5.80
N VAL A 273 -36.43 -36.56 -6.78
CA VAL A 273 -36.76 -35.14 -6.57
C VAL A 273 -38.27 -34.90 -6.64
N THR A 274 -38.84 -34.35 -5.57
CA THR A 274 -40.20 -33.78 -5.55
C THR A 274 -40.09 -32.27 -5.34
N SER A 275 -40.56 -31.41 -6.26
CA SER A 275 -40.47 -29.96 -6.13
C SER A 275 -41.81 -29.26 -6.37
N LYS A 276 -42.11 -28.19 -5.61
CA LYS A 276 -43.39 -27.45 -5.72
C LYS A 276 -43.33 -26.16 -6.55
N SER A 277 -42.16 -25.62 -6.87
CA SER A 277 -41.90 -24.52 -7.83
C SER A 277 -40.44 -24.05 -7.73
N HIS A 278 -39.78 -23.74 -8.86
CA HIS A 278 -38.41 -23.20 -8.87
C HIS A 278 -38.36 -21.74 -8.39
N GLY A 279 -37.56 -21.44 -7.36
CA GLY A 279 -37.27 -20.07 -6.91
C GLY A 279 -36.10 -19.43 -7.67
N ASN A 280 -36.02 -18.10 -7.68
CA ASN A 280 -34.90 -17.34 -8.24
C ASN A 280 -33.65 -17.49 -7.33
N PRO A 281 -32.50 -18.02 -7.84
CA PRO A 281 -31.27 -18.18 -7.05
C PRO A 281 -30.78 -16.89 -6.39
N ASN A 282 -31.03 -15.73 -7.02
CA ASN A 282 -30.56 -14.43 -6.53
C ASN A 282 -31.41 -13.85 -5.39
N ALA A 283 -32.54 -14.47 -5.05
CA ALA A 283 -33.46 -13.97 -4.02
C ALA A 283 -33.17 -14.52 -2.60
N CYS A 284 -32.34 -15.56 -2.48
CA CYS A 284 -32.10 -16.28 -1.23
C CYS A 284 -30.69 -16.07 -0.62
N SER A 285 -29.92 -15.10 -1.11
CA SER A 285 -28.56 -14.84 -0.62
C SER A 285 -28.55 -14.02 0.68
N ARG A 286 -28.23 -14.65 1.82
CA ARG A 286 -27.63 -13.96 2.97
C ARG A 286 -26.13 -13.83 2.69
N SER A 287 -25.62 -12.60 2.67
CA SER A 287 -24.18 -12.30 2.55
C SER A 287 -23.49 -12.63 3.88
N GLY A 288 -22.75 -13.75 3.98
CA GLY A 288 -21.99 -14.03 5.19
C GLY A 288 -21.30 -15.40 5.34
N GLY A 289 -21.60 -16.42 4.54
CA GLY A 289 -20.93 -17.73 4.65
C GLY A 289 -19.74 -17.85 3.71
N GLY A 290 -18.51 -17.72 4.21
CA GLY A 290 -17.34 -18.22 3.47
C GLY A 290 -17.46 -19.74 3.33
N THR A 291 -17.18 -20.28 2.15
CA THR A 291 -17.09 -21.73 1.96
C THR A 291 -15.90 -22.25 2.74
N VAL A 292 -16.13 -23.07 3.77
CA VAL A 292 -15.06 -23.81 4.45
C VAL A 292 -14.62 -24.92 3.49
N SER A 293 -13.32 -24.99 3.19
CA SER A 293 -12.77 -26.09 2.39
C SER A 293 -12.57 -27.29 3.30
N ASP A 294 -13.15 -28.43 2.94
CA ASP A 294 -12.95 -29.68 3.67
C ASP A 294 -11.49 -30.16 3.58
N LEU A 295 -11.09 -31.01 4.53
CA LEU A 295 -9.82 -31.73 4.46
C LEU A 295 -9.90 -32.79 3.35
N ASP A 296 -9.19 -32.53 2.24
CA ASP A 296 -9.13 -33.44 1.11
C ASP A 296 -8.29 -34.68 1.47
N HIS A 297 -7.01 -34.49 1.81
CA HIS A 297 -6.11 -35.58 2.21
C HIS A 297 -4.95 -35.08 3.08
N ILE A 298 -4.17 -36.05 3.59
CA ILE A 298 -2.90 -35.79 4.26
C ILE A 298 -1.73 -36.10 3.30
N LEU A 299 -0.86 -35.13 3.06
CA LEU A 299 0.38 -35.31 2.32
C LEU A 299 1.54 -35.59 3.28
N ILE A 300 2.19 -36.74 3.13
CA ILE A 300 3.39 -37.14 3.88
C ILE A 300 4.64 -36.88 3.05
N SER A 301 5.41 -35.86 3.39
CA SER A 301 6.72 -35.61 2.78
C SER A 301 7.83 -36.31 3.57
N HIS A 302 8.64 -37.12 2.89
CA HIS A 302 9.59 -38.00 3.55
C HIS A 302 10.91 -38.19 2.79
N PRO A 303 12.03 -38.50 3.47
CA PRO A 303 13.35 -38.66 2.83
C PRO A 303 13.52 -40.00 2.09
N GLY A 304 12.63 -40.98 2.30
CA GLY A 304 12.65 -42.27 1.59
C GLY A 304 13.58 -43.33 2.22
N THR A 305 14.49 -42.93 3.09
CA THR A 305 15.28 -43.82 3.94
C THR A 305 15.29 -43.35 5.38
N ALA A 306 15.33 -44.29 6.32
CA ALA A 306 15.42 -44.05 7.76
C ALA A 306 16.34 -45.11 8.40
N LEU A 307 16.74 -44.90 9.65
CA LEU A 307 17.45 -45.90 10.43
C LEU A 307 16.49 -46.66 11.33
N THR A 308 16.76 -47.94 11.58
CA THR A 308 15.94 -48.76 12.49
C THR A 308 16.09 -48.33 13.96
N CYS A 309 17.19 -47.63 14.27
CA CYS A 309 17.61 -47.30 15.62
C CYS A 309 17.27 -45.87 16.11
N GLU A 310 16.63 -45.04 15.28
CA GLU A 310 16.12 -43.72 15.67
C GLU A 310 14.80 -43.41 14.93
N PRO A 311 13.84 -42.69 15.54
CA PRO A 311 12.65 -42.21 14.84
C PRO A 311 13.01 -41.25 13.71
N GLN A 312 12.36 -41.39 12.56
CA GLN A 312 12.55 -40.50 11.41
C GLN A 312 11.45 -39.44 11.38
N THR A 313 11.85 -38.18 11.39
CA THR A 313 10.91 -37.06 11.20
C THR A 313 10.42 -37.01 9.75
N VAL A 314 9.12 -36.84 9.57
CA VAL A 314 8.42 -36.59 8.31
C VAL A 314 7.60 -35.30 8.42
N THR A 315 7.41 -34.61 7.30
CA THR A 315 6.56 -33.41 7.25
C THR A 315 5.17 -33.81 6.80
N ILE A 316 4.16 -33.31 7.48
CA ILE A 316 2.76 -33.67 7.27
C ILE A 316 1.97 -32.43 6.92
N THR A 317 1.30 -32.45 5.77
CA THR A 317 0.51 -31.31 5.30
C THR A 317 -0.96 -31.72 5.16
N ALA A 318 -1.84 -30.95 5.77
CA ALA A 318 -3.29 -31.08 5.67
C ALA A 318 -3.77 -30.28 4.45
N CYS A 319 -4.16 -30.97 3.39
CA CYS A 319 -4.49 -30.35 2.12
C CYS A 319 -6.00 -30.13 2.01
N ALA A 320 -6.40 -28.92 1.64
CA ALA A 320 -7.79 -28.56 1.43
C ALA A 320 -8.29 -28.90 0.01
N ASP A 321 -7.36 -29.25 -0.89
CA ASP A 321 -7.65 -29.70 -2.25
C ASP A 321 -6.72 -30.85 -2.68
N ALA A 322 -7.09 -31.55 -3.75
CA ALA A 322 -6.35 -32.70 -4.28
C ALA A 322 -4.92 -32.39 -4.75
N THR A 323 -4.59 -31.12 -5.00
CA THR A 323 -3.26 -30.65 -5.43
C THR A 323 -2.42 -30.07 -4.29
N CYS A 324 -2.97 -30.00 -3.07
CA CYS A 324 -2.41 -29.27 -1.93
C CYS A 324 -2.08 -27.79 -2.22
N SER A 325 -2.83 -27.16 -3.13
CA SER A 325 -2.61 -25.74 -3.47
C SER A 325 -3.22 -24.78 -2.43
N ALA A 326 -4.26 -25.24 -1.74
CA ALA A 326 -4.84 -24.66 -0.55
C ALA A 326 -4.61 -25.58 0.65
N TYR A 327 -4.34 -24.96 1.80
CA TYR A 327 -4.13 -25.66 3.05
C TYR A 327 -5.41 -25.71 3.87
N TYR A 328 -5.63 -26.84 4.54
CA TYR A 328 -6.69 -26.97 5.52
C TYR A 328 -6.25 -26.25 6.81
N THR A 329 -7.11 -25.38 7.33
CA THR A 329 -6.74 -24.41 8.39
C THR A 329 -7.27 -24.75 9.77
N ASP A 330 -8.22 -25.69 9.85
CA ASP A 330 -8.72 -26.20 11.11
C ASP A 330 -7.78 -27.31 11.65
N PRO A 331 -7.74 -27.53 12.98
CA PRO A 331 -6.93 -28.58 13.59
C PRO A 331 -7.27 -29.98 13.05
N VAL A 332 -6.23 -30.77 12.72
CA VAL A 332 -6.39 -32.16 12.26
C VAL A 332 -5.54 -33.10 13.11
N ASP A 333 -6.18 -34.06 13.77
CA ASP A 333 -5.47 -35.14 14.45
C ASP A 333 -5.01 -36.20 13.43
N VAL A 334 -3.71 -36.45 13.39
CA VAL A 334 -3.07 -37.38 12.46
C VAL A 334 -2.34 -38.48 13.25
N THR A 335 -2.60 -39.74 12.89
CA THR A 335 -1.83 -40.90 13.36
C THR A 335 -0.99 -41.47 12.23
N LEU A 336 0.34 -41.55 12.43
CA LEU A 336 1.31 -42.04 11.45
C LEU A 336 1.66 -43.52 11.65
N SER A 337 1.91 -44.22 10.55
CA SER A 337 2.42 -45.58 10.53
C SER A 337 3.58 -45.70 9.52
N PRO A 338 4.65 -46.46 9.82
CA PRO A 338 4.86 -47.27 11.03
C PRO A 338 5.27 -46.43 12.26
N GLY A 339 5.00 -46.94 13.46
CA GLY A 339 5.39 -46.30 14.74
C GLY A 339 4.20 -45.78 15.56
N GLY A 340 3.06 -45.50 14.95
CA GLY A 340 1.82 -45.15 15.64
C GLY A 340 1.80 -43.75 16.27
N ALA A 341 2.74 -42.87 15.90
CA ALA A 341 2.83 -41.53 16.47
C ALA A 341 1.60 -40.69 16.13
N THR A 342 0.99 -40.07 17.14
CA THR A 342 -0.18 -39.20 17.04
C THR A 342 0.21 -37.75 17.29
N PHE A 343 -0.29 -36.82 16.48
CA PHE A 343 -0.10 -35.38 16.70
C PHE A 343 -1.21 -34.58 16.01
N THR A 344 -1.42 -33.34 16.43
CA THR A 344 -2.40 -32.43 15.81
C THR A 344 -1.69 -31.45 14.89
N VAL A 345 -2.11 -31.38 13.63
CA VAL A 345 -1.73 -30.29 12.72
C VAL A 345 -2.55 -29.07 13.14
N THR A 346 -1.95 -28.16 13.90
CA THR A 346 -2.55 -26.88 14.31
C THR A 346 -1.90 -25.71 13.58
N GLY A 347 -2.68 -24.89 12.87
CA GLY A 347 -2.25 -23.55 12.45
C GLY A 347 -2.60 -23.18 11.00
N GLY A 348 -2.69 -21.88 10.74
CA GLY A 348 -3.03 -21.27 9.43
C GLY A 348 -2.04 -21.54 8.29
N SER A 349 -1.04 -22.42 8.47
CA SER A 349 -0.13 -22.93 7.44
C SER A 349 -0.46 -24.35 6.96
N GLY A 350 -1.36 -25.07 7.65
CA GLY A 350 -1.78 -26.45 7.33
C GLY A 350 -0.67 -27.49 7.22
N SER A 351 0.47 -27.29 7.90
CA SER A 351 1.58 -28.26 7.92
C SER A 351 2.17 -28.42 9.32
N GLY A 352 2.64 -29.62 9.63
CA GLY A 352 3.24 -30.03 10.90
C GLY A 352 4.32 -31.08 10.70
N SER A 353 4.94 -31.54 11.79
CA SER A 353 5.94 -32.60 11.76
C SER A 353 5.54 -33.75 12.66
N GLY A 354 5.77 -34.98 12.19
CA GLY A 354 5.56 -36.21 12.96
C GLY A 354 6.73 -37.16 12.76
N THR A 355 6.75 -38.26 13.49
CA THR A 355 7.80 -39.28 13.38
C THR A 355 7.25 -40.61 12.94
N VAL A 356 8.02 -41.32 12.13
CA VAL A 356 7.78 -42.72 11.76
C VAL A 356 8.95 -43.56 12.24
N GLN A 357 8.68 -44.76 12.72
CA GLN A 357 9.70 -45.64 13.26
C GLN A 357 9.39 -47.11 12.95
N GLN A 358 10.42 -47.86 12.56
CA GLN A 358 10.38 -49.30 12.40
C GLN A 358 11.69 -49.88 12.94
N SER A 359 11.60 -50.81 13.90
CA SER A 359 12.75 -51.42 14.58
C SER A 359 13.33 -52.64 13.85
N THR A 360 12.99 -52.84 12.58
CA THR A 360 13.43 -53.98 11.77
C THR A 360 13.77 -53.50 10.37
N ALA A 361 14.93 -53.90 9.86
CA ALA A 361 15.36 -53.49 8.54
C ALA A 361 14.40 -54.01 7.46
N GLY A 362 14.04 -53.15 6.52
CA GLY A 362 13.07 -53.47 5.48
C GLY A 362 12.38 -52.24 4.93
N SER A 363 11.49 -52.44 3.95
CA SER A 363 10.65 -51.38 3.41
C SER A 363 9.31 -51.36 4.14
N ALA A 364 8.84 -50.16 4.50
CA ALA A 364 7.48 -49.94 4.99
C ALA A 364 6.77 -48.90 4.14
N THR A 365 5.45 -49.05 4.01
CA THR A 365 4.59 -48.07 3.35
C THR A 365 4.06 -47.11 4.41
N LEU A 366 4.42 -45.83 4.28
CA LEU A 366 3.94 -44.79 5.16
C LEU A 366 2.44 -44.58 4.96
N SER A 367 1.72 -44.44 6.07
CA SER A 367 0.33 -44.01 6.07
C SER A 367 0.08 -42.99 7.16
N ALA A 368 -0.89 -42.11 6.88
CA ALA A 368 -1.41 -41.15 7.81
C ALA A 368 -2.92 -41.36 7.86
N SER A 369 -3.45 -41.57 9.06
CA SER A 369 -4.89 -41.64 9.28
C SER A 369 -5.35 -40.38 10.01
N ALA A 370 -6.35 -39.72 9.45
CA ALA A 370 -7.07 -38.61 10.05
C ALA A 370 -8.56 -38.88 9.82
N THR A 371 -9.36 -38.84 10.88
CA THR A 371 -10.79 -39.19 10.85
C THR A 371 -11.58 -38.30 9.88
N GLU A 372 -11.04 -37.10 9.60
CA GLU A 372 -11.66 -36.04 8.81
C GLU A 372 -11.20 -36.02 7.34
N ALA A 373 -10.21 -36.83 6.94
CA ALA A 373 -9.71 -36.83 5.56
C ALA A 373 -10.68 -37.53 4.61
N ASN A 374 -11.09 -36.84 3.54
CA ASN A 374 -12.01 -37.39 2.55
C ASN A 374 -11.37 -38.41 1.61
N ASN A 375 -10.06 -38.30 1.39
CA ASN A 375 -9.29 -39.16 0.50
C ASN A 375 -8.10 -39.81 1.23
N ALA A 376 -7.54 -40.86 0.61
CA ALA A 376 -6.35 -41.53 1.11
C ALA A 376 -5.16 -40.56 1.18
N ASN A 377 -4.23 -40.81 2.12
CA ASN A 377 -3.03 -40.02 2.23
C ASN A 377 -2.16 -40.14 0.96
N THR A 378 -1.55 -39.04 0.57
CA THR A 378 -0.54 -39.00 -0.50
C THR A 378 0.84 -38.89 0.12
N CYS A 379 1.88 -39.18 -0.65
CA CYS A 379 3.25 -39.00 -0.20
C CYS A 379 4.06 -38.22 -1.21
N TYR A 380 5.13 -37.60 -0.73
CA TYR A 380 6.15 -36.99 -1.55
C TYR A 380 7.52 -37.40 -1.02
N ASN A 381 8.22 -38.23 -1.79
CA ASN A 381 9.59 -38.57 -1.48
C ASN A 381 10.46 -37.37 -1.84
N THR A 382 10.98 -36.69 -0.82
CA THR A 382 11.74 -35.45 -0.97
C THR A 382 13.08 -35.65 -1.66
N VAL A 383 13.58 -36.89 -1.76
CA VAL A 383 14.85 -37.21 -2.40
C VAL A 383 14.66 -37.56 -3.88
N THR A 384 13.64 -38.37 -4.20
CA THR A 384 13.40 -38.82 -5.59
C THR A 384 12.38 -37.97 -6.34
N GLY A 385 11.65 -37.09 -5.64
CA GLY A 385 10.56 -36.29 -6.21
C GLY A 385 9.32 -37.11 -6.61
N SER A 386 9.21 -38.36 -6.16
CA SER A 386 8.12 -39.27 -6.53
C SER A 386 6.99 -39.27 -5.50
N SER A 387 5.80 -39.71 -5.91
CA SER A 387 4.63 -39.85 -5.02
C SER A 387 4.61 -41.17 -4.21
N SER A 388 5.75 -41.85 -4.11
CA SER A 388 5.86 -43.12 -3.39
C SER A 388 5.72 -42.91 -1.90
N CYS A 389 4.89 -43.69 -1.22
CA CYS A 389 4.84 -43.78 0.25
C CYS A 389 5.82 -44.80 0.84
N THR A 390 6.56 -45.53 0.01
CA THR A 390 7.52 -46.52 0.49
C THR A 390 8.78 -45.85 1.03
N MET A 391 9.16 -46.22 2.25
CA MET A 391 10.39 -45.82 2.93
C MET A 391 11.20 -47.07 3.35
N VAL A 392 12.52 -47.01 3.20
CA VAL A 392 13.43 -48.10 3.59
C VAL A 392 14.06 -47.79 4.95
N PHE A 393 13.86 -48.66 5.92
CA PHE A 393 14.51 -48.63 7.23
C PHE A 393 15.75 -49.52 7.20
N ALA A 394 16.92 -48.96 7.48
CA ALA A 394 18.21 -49.65 7.42
C ALA A 394 18.89 -49.70 8.80
N ASP A 395 19.65 -50.76 9.07
CA ASP A 395 20.39 -50.90 10.33
C ASP A 395 21.64 -50.00 10.42
N ALA A 396 22.04 -49.36 9.32
CA ALA A 396 23.18 -48.45 9.28
C ALA A 396 23.05 -47.44 8.12
N GLY A 397 23.56 -46.23 8.33
CA GLY A 397 23.51 -45.17 7.33
C GLY A 397 24.00 -43.82 7.85
N PHE A 398 23.73 -42.79 7.07
CA PHE A 398 24.03 -41.40 7.43
C PHE A 398 22.77 -40.68 7.89
N SER A 399 22.90 -39.87 8.93
CA SER A 399 21.84 -39.02 9.47
C SER A 399 22.35 -37.59 9.56
N PHE A 400 21.62 -36.65 8.91
CA PHE A 400 21.94 -35.23 8.90
C PHE A 400 20.73 -34.38 8.51
N THR A 401 20.76 -33.12 8.90
CA THR A 401 19.78 -32.10 8.49
C THR A 401 20.53 -30.84 8.11
N ILE A 402 20.04 -30.14 7.10
CA ILE A 402 20.61 -28.89 6.62
C ILE A 402 19.58 -27.78 6.86
N PRO A 403 19.91 -26.74 7.64
CA PRO A 403 19.05 -25.58 7.78
C PRO A 403 18.85 -24.83 6.46
N ASP A 404 17.65 -24.28 6.28
CA ASP A 404 17.39 -23.32 5.22
C ASP A 404 18.25 -22.06 5.42
N HIS A 405 18.76 -21.48 4.34
CA HIS A 405 19.73 -20.37 4.39
C HIS A 405 19.63 -19.47 3.15
N ARG A 406 20.44 -18.40 3.09
CA ARG A 406 20.50 -17.53 1.91
C ARG A 406 21.40 -18.11 0.83
N ALA A 407 21.02 -17.92 -0.43
CA ALA A 407 21.80 -18.32 -1.58
C ALA A 407 23.22 -17.75 -1.49
N GLU A 408 24.19 -18.60 -1.82
CA GLU A 408 25.65 -18.40 -1.77
C GLU A 408 26.23 -18.15 -0.36
N GLN A 409 25.41 -18.15 0.69
CA GLN A 409 25.88 -18.11 2.07
C GLN A 409 26.48 -19.47 2.46
N VAL A 410 27.58 -19.45 3.23
CA VAL A 410 28.17 -20.65 3.81
C VAL A 410 27.27 -21.16 4.95
N GLN A 411 26.76 -22.38 4.80
CA GLN A 411 25.94 -23.07 5.80
C GLN A 411 26.69 -24.27 6.35
N SER A 412 26.85 -24.37 7.67
CA SER A 412 27.43 -25.56 8.31
C SER A 412 26.39 -26.65 8.54
N PHE A 413 26.80 -27.92 8.43
CA PHE A 413 25.99 -29.07 8.82
C PHE A 413 26.86 -30.20 9.38
N THR A 414 26.24 -31.12 10.12
CA THR A 414 26.90 -32.27 10.73
C THR A 414 26.35 -33.57 10.15
N LEU A 415 27.24 -34.45 9.71
CA LEU A 415 26.95 -35.78 9.18
C LEU A 415 27.29 -36.85 10.22
N ARG A 416 26.29 -37.60 10.69
CA ARG A 416 26.47 -38.71 11.63
C ARG A 416 26.44 -40.03 10.89
N ALA A 417 27.46 -40.86 11.06
CA ALA A 417 27.48 -42.24 10.57
C ALA A 417 27.06 -43.19 11.69
N LEU A 418 25.88 -43.78 11.57
CA LEU A 418 25.21 -44.50 12.65
C LEU A 418 24.90 -45.94 12.27
N LYS A 419 24.80 -46.81 13.27
CA LYS A 419 24.22 -48.16 13.16
C LYS A 419 23.39 -48.55 14.37
N ALA A 420 22.53 -49.55 14.21
CA ALA A 420 21.78 -50.15 15.31
C ALA A 420 22.71 -50.81 16.33
N GLY A 421 22.51 -50.49 17.61
CA GLY A 421 23.16 -51.14 18.75
C GLY A 421 22.57 -52.51 19.08
N SER A 422 23.19 -53.22 20.02
CA SER A 422 22.68 -54.50 20.54
C SER A 422 21.36 -54.27 21.29
N GLY A 423 20.23 -54.53 20.61
CA GLY A 423 18.88 -54.24 21.11
C GLY A 423 18.00 -53.43 20.14
N GLY A 424 18.52 -53.00 18.99
CA GLY A 424 17.74 -52.48 17.85
C GLY A 424 17.26 -51.02 17.95
N ASN A 425 17.09 -50.47 19.16
CA ASN A 425 16.41 -49.17 19.37
C ASN A 425 17.33 -47.99 19.75
N VAL A 426 18.66 -48.16 19.71
CA VAL A 426 19.62 -47.09 20.02
C VAL A 426 20.72 -47.07 18.97
N CYS A 427 20.92 -45.93 18.32
CA CYS A 427 21.99 -45.75 17.36
C CYS A 427 23.34 -45.55 18.05
N VAL A 428 24.36 -46.28 17.59
CA VAL A 428 25.75 -46.13 18.02
C VAL A 428 26.64 -45.66 16.86
N PRO A 429 27.78 -45.01 17.13
CA PRO A 429 28.71 -44.58 16.10
C PRO A 429 29.20 -45.75 15.24
N LEU A 430 29.13 -45.59 13.92
CA LEU A 430 29.64 -46.58 12.96
C LEU A 430 31.10 -46.30 12.55
N LEU A 431 31.43 -45.02 12.30
CA LEU A 431 32.74 -44.58 11.79
C LEU A 431 33.47 -43.71 12.81
N ALA A 432 33.97 -44.28 13.91
CA ALA A 432 34.61 -43.49 14.96
C ALA A 432 36.12 -43.25 14.70
N ASN A 433 36.58 -42.02 14.87
CA ASN A 433 37.99 -41.58 14.77
C ASN A 433 38.68 -41.96 13.45
N VAL A 434 37.98 -41.78 12.32
CA VAL A 434 38.47 -42.18 10.99
C VAL A 434 38.05 -41.16 9.93
N THR A 435 38.91 -40.96 8.92
CA THR A 435 38.58 -40.14 7.75
C THR A 435 38.13 -41.04 6.60
N HIS A 436 36.98 -40.74 6.02
CA HIS A 436 36.45 -41.45 4.85
C HIS A 436 36.07 -40.50 3.71
N ASN A 437 36.18 -41.02 2.49
CA ASN A 437 35.79 -40.37 1.25
C ASN A 437 34.30 -40.60 0.99
N VAL A 438 33.46 -39.66 1.38
CA VAL A 438 32.00 -39.73 1.21
C VAL A 438 31.63 -39.16 -0.16
N ASN A 439 30.86 -39.90 -0.95
CA ASN A 439 30.32 -39.40 -2.21
C ASN A 439 29.05 -38.58 -1.94
N PHE A 440 29.08 -37.29 -2.23
CA PHE A 440 27.92 -36.42 -2.15
C PHE A 440 27.35 -36.16 -3.53
N SER A 441 26.04 -36.20 -3.70
CA SER A 441 25.34 -35.78 -4.92
C SER A 441 24.24 -34.78 -4.57
N CYS A 442 23.85 -33.97 -5.56
CA CYS A 442 22.72 -33.05 -5.40
C CYS A 442 21.69 -33.26 -6.51
N ALA A 443 20.44 -32.91 -6.20
CA ALA A 443 19.32 -32.91 -7.14
C ALA A 443 18.39 -31.73 -6.85
N TYR A 444 17.83 -31.12 -7.89
CA TYR A 444 16.86 -30.03 -7.73
C TYR A 444 15.48 -30.61 -7.47
N ASN A 445 14.78 -30.04 -6.48
CA ASN A 445 13.39 -30.39 -6.20
C ASN A 445 12.44 -29.30 -6.70
N ASN A 446 12.76 -28.03 -6.39
CA ASN A 446 11.96 -26.90 -6.84
C ASN A 446 12.85 -25.65 -7.01
N PRO A 447 13.11 -25.17 -8.24
CA PRO A 447 12.61 -25.69 -9.52
C PRO A 447 13.10 -27.11 -9.83
N ALA A 448 12.47 -27.80 -10.78
CA ALA A 448 12.84 -29.17 -11.19
C ALA A 448 14.19 -29.26 -11.93
N SER A 449 14.77 -28.12 -12.31
CA SER A 449 16.06 -28.00 -12.99
C SER A 449 16.76 -26.71 -12.58
N GLY A 450 18.09 -26.66 -12.70
CA GLY A 450 18.91 -25.48 -12.43
C GLY A 450 20.29 -25.58 -13.08
N THR A 451 21.07 -24.51 -13.04
CA THR A 451 22.29 -24.36 -13.86
C THR A 451 23.61 -24.49 -13.09
N VAL A 452 23.57 -24.49 -11.76
CA VAL A 452 24.75 -24.55 -10.88
C VAL A 452 24.58 -25.60 -9.78
N PRO A 453 25.64 -26.25 -9.30
CA PRO A 453 25.51 -27.32 -8.32
C PRO A 453 25.60 -26.79 -6.89
N ALA A 454 25.11 -27.57 -5.93
CA ALA A 454 25.52 -27.41 -4.55
C ALA A 454 27.01 -27.74 -4.40
N ARG A 455 27.67 -27.11 -3.41
CA ARG A 455 29.07 -27.34 -3.08
C ARG A 455 29.22 -27.76 -1.63
N VAL A 456 29.92 -28.85 -1.38
CA VAL A 456 30.23 -29.32 -0.03
C VAL A 456 31.72 -29.12 0.24
N SER A 457 32.06 -28.36 1.28
CA SER A 457 33.45 -27.99 1.60
C SER A 457 34.20 -27.40 0.40
N GLY A 458 33.49 -26.60 -0.41
CA GLY A 458 34.00 -25.98 -1.65
C GLY A 458 34.02 -26.90 -2.89
N VAL A 459 33.74 -28.19 -2.75
CA VAL A 459 33.74 -29.15 -3.86
C VAL A 459 32.38 -29.14 -4.57
N PRO A 460 32.30 -28.85 -5.89
CA PRO A 460 31.04 -28.88 -6.63
C PRO A 460 30.56 -30.32 -6.84
N LEU A 461 29.27 -30.57 -6.57
CA LEU A 461 28.66 -31.90 -6.70
C LEU A 461 28.17 -32.19 -8.12
N ALA A 462 29.03 -31.87 -9.10
CA ALA A 462 28.83 -32.02 -10.52
C ALA A 462 30.19 -32.04 -11.24
N ALA A 463 30.20 -32.00 -12.58
CA ALA A 463 31.43 -31.94 -13.37
C ALA A 463 32.27 -30.67 -13.10
N GLY A 464 31.64 -29.57 -12.65
CA GLY A 464 32.29 -28.32 -12.27
C GLY A 464 31.32 -27.33 -11.65
N ALA A 465 31.82 -26.17 -11.21
CA ALA A 465 31.04 -25.17 -10.47
C ALA A 465 29.94 -24.46 -11.29
N THR A 466 29.97 -24.58 -12.62
CA THR A 466 28.99 -24.02 -13.56
C THR A 466 28.12 -25.09 -14.23
N SER A 467 28.15 -26.33 -13.72
CA SER A 467 27.35 -27.44 -14.21
C SER A 467 26.11 -27.65 -13.34
N SER A 468 25.05 -28.21 -13.91
CA SER A 468 23.89 -28.61 -13.10
C SER A 468 24.23 -29.71 -12.10
N CYS A 469 23.48 -29.77 -11.00
CA CYS A 469 23.50 -30.90 -10.07
C CYS A 469 23.44 -32.25 -10.80
N SER A 470 24.26 -33.20 -10.37
CA SER A 470 24.40 -34.51 -11.00
C SER A 470 24.27 -35.64 -9.99
N ALA A 471 23.61 -36.73 -10.38
CA ALA A 471 23.54 -37.97 -9.62
C ALA A 471 24.92 -38.64 -9.44
N GLY A 472 25.90 -38.35 -10.31
CA GLY A 472 27.27 -38.81 -10.15
C GLY A 472 27.98 -38.20 -8.94
N GLY A 473 27.59 -36.98 -8.55
CA GLY A 473 28.12 -36.31 -7.37
C GLY A 473 29.62 -36.01 -7.42
N ALA A 474 30.21 -35.83 -6.25
CA ALA A 474 31.64 -35.70 -6.03
C ALA A 474 32.04 -36.26 -4.66
N VAL A 475 33.29 -36.71 -4.56
CA VAL A 475 33.84 -37.26 -3.33
C VAL A 475 34.41 -36.15 -2.45
N VAL A 476 34.04 -36.16 -1.17
CA VAL A 476 34.55 -35.25 -0.14
C VAL A 476 35.13 -36.07 1.01
N ALA A 477 36.38 -35.78 1.38
CA ALA A 477 37.03 -36.40 2.53
C ALA A 477 36.51 -35.78 3.82
N LEU A 478 35.90 -36.58 4.70
CA LEU A 478 35.33 -36.13 5.97
C LEU A 478 35.98 -36.86 7.15
N PRO A 479 36.55 -36.14 8.13
CA PRO A 479 37.03 -36.72 9.38
C PRO A 479 35.86 -36.93 10.34
N PHE A 480 35.62 -38.19 10.72
CA PHE A 480 34.62 -38.54 11.73
C PHE A 480 35.28 -38.65 13.10
N ASP A 481 34.69 -37.98 14.09
CA ASP A 481 35.17 -37.98 15.48
C ASP A 481 34.82 -39.28 16.23
N ALA A 482 35.08 -39.32 17.54
CA ALA A 482 34.78 -40.49 18.37
C ALA A 482 33.28 -40.84 18.44
N SER A 483 32.40 -39.88 18.16
CA SER A 483 30.94 -40.07 18.08
C SER A 483 30.47 -40.47 16.68
N GLY A 484 31.39 -40.65 15.73
CA GLY A 484 31.05 -40.93 14.33
C GLY A 484 30.38 -39.74 13.64
N THR A 485 30.71 -38.52 14.08
CA THR A 485 30.18 -37.27 13.52
C THR A 485 31.27 -36.54 12.75
N ALA A 486 30.94 -36.03 11.56
CA ALA A 486 31.79 -35.17 10.76
C ALA A 486 31.11 -33.83 10.49
N SER A 487 31.85 -32.73 10.58
CA SER A 487 31.37 -31.38 10.21
C SER A 487 31.75 -31.04 8.78
N ALA A 488 30.82 -30.44 8.04
CA ALA A 488 31.04 -29.95 6.68
C ALA A 488 30.33 -28.60 6.47
N THR A 489 30.67 -27.95 5.35
CA THR A 489 29.99 -26.73 4.90
C THR A 489 29.29 -26.97 3.58
N LEU A 490 28.22 -26.23 3.36
CA LEU A 490 27.39 -26.23 2.17
C LEU A 490 27.31 -24.80 1.63
N GLN A 491 27.36 -24.67 0.30
CA GLN A 491 26.99 -23.46 -0.40
C GLN A 491 26.19 -23.83 -1.65
N TYR A 492 25.23 -22.99 -2.01
CA TYR A 492 24.49 -23.12 -3.24
C TYR A 492 24.25 -21.73 -3.85
N ALA A 493 24.76 -21.49 -5.05
CA ALA A 493 24.84 -20.14 -5.64
C ALA A 493 23.49 -19.59 -6.13
N ASP A 494 22.49 -20.44 -6.28
CA ASP A 494 21.17 -20.10 -6.79
C ASP A 494 20.10 -20.26 -5.71
N ALA A 495 18.86 -19.89 -6.03
CA ALA A 495 17.71 -20.08 -5.17
C ALA A 495 17.03 -21.44 -5.43
N GLY A 496 16.30 -21.94 -4.45
CA GLY A 496 15.42 -23.10 -4.62
C GLY A 496 15.60 -24.15 -3.54
N ARG A 497 14.81 -25.23 -3.67
CA ARG A 497 14.87 -26.42 -2.84
C ARG A 497 15.74 -27.47 -3.51
N VAL A 498 16.78 -27.91 -2.81
CA VAL A 498 17.78 -28.87 -3.29
C VAL A 498 17.91 -30.02 -2.31
N THR A 499 18.01 -31.23 -2.85
CA THR A 499 18.36 -32.44 -2.11
C THR A 499 19.87 -32.63 -2.14
N LEU A 500 20.47 -32.88 -0.97
CA LEU A 500 21.82 -33.39 -0.82
C LEU A 500 21.77 -34.86 -0.39
N SER A 501 22.42 -35.75 -1.13
CA SER A 501 22.55 -37.18 -0.81
C SER A 501 24.00 -37.55 -0.54
N ALA A 502 24.25 -38.34 0.50
CA ALA A 502 25.56 -38.85 0.89
C ALA A 502 25.58 -40.37 0.75
N GLN A 503 26.66 -40.92 0.18
CA GLN A 503 26.89 -42.36 0.06
C GLN A 503 28.34 -42.73 0.38
N LEU A 504 28.53 -43.82 1.10
CA LEU A 504 29.84 -44.42 1.35
C LEU A 504 29.72 -45.94 1.35
N ILE A 505 30.67 -46.61 0.69
CA ILE A 505 30.94 -48.04 0.86
C ILE A 505 32.32 -48.11 1.52
N PRO A 506 32.43 -48.46 2.81
CA PRO A 506 33.73 -48.53 3.48
C PRO A 506 34.65 -49.50 2.72
N PRO A 507 35.85 -49.06 2.29
CA PRO A 507 36.74 -49.87 1.47
C PRO A 507 37.52 -50.91 2.28
N SER A 508 37.53 -50.78 3.61
CA SER A 508 38.25 -51.66 4.54
C SER A 508 37.62 -51.60 5.94
N GLY A 509 37.98 -52.55 6.81
CA GLY A 509 37.48 -52.64 8.19
C GLY A 509 36.25 -53.55 8.35
N PRO A 510 35.66 -53.63 9.57
CA PRO A 510 34.60 -54.58 9.91
C PRO A 510 33.27 -54.33 9.18
N TYR A 511 33.14 -53.21 8.47
CA TYR A 511 31.94 -52.80 7.75
C TYR A 511 32.17 -52.74 6.22
N THR A 512 33.21 -53.42 5.73
CA THR A 512 33.51 -53.51 4.29
C THR A 512 32.31 -54.10 3.53
N GLY A 513 31.90 -53.45 2.45
CA GLY A 513 30.76 -53.87 1.63
C GLY A 513 29.39 -53.38 2.10
N LEU A 514 29.30 -52.74 3.27
CA LEU A 514 28.08 -52.08 3.73
C LEU A 514 27.84 -50.77 2.96
N VAL A 515 26.63 -50.54 2.46
CA VAL A 515 26.29 -49.31 1.74
C VAL A 515 25.62 -48.33 2.68
N LEU A 516 26.34 -47.29 3.09
CA LEU A 516 25.81 -46.20 3.90
C LEU A 516 25.20 -45.15 2.99
N LYS A 517 23.95 -44.79 3.27
CA LYS A 517 23.22 -43.74 2.57
C LYS A 517 22.57 -42.79 3.58
N GLY A 518 22.39 -41.55 3.17
CA GLY A 518 21.54 -40.58 3.85
C GLY A 518 21.27 -39.39 2.95
N ALA A 519 20.21 -38.67 3.21
CA ALA A 519 19.86 -37.49 2.42
C ALA A 519 19.14 -36.45 3.27
N SER A 520 19.28 -35.18 2.88
CA SER A 520 18.56 -34.05 3.47
C SER A 520 18.20 -33.08 2.36
N THR A 521 17.08 -32.39 2.52
CA THR A 521 16.71 -31.23 1.69
C THR A 521 16.98 -29.94 2.41
N PHE A 522 17.17 -28.85 1.67
CA PHE A 522 17.24 -27.49 2.18
C PHE A 522 16.68 -26.51 1.15
N VAL A 523 16.26 -25.34 1.61
CA VAL A 523 15.91 -24.17 0.80
C VAL A 523 17.02 -23.14 0.88
N ALA A 524 17.50 -22.70 -0.29
CA ALA A 524 18.32 -21.50 -0.43
C ALA A 524 17.45 -20.36 -0.96
N ALA A 525 17.20 -19.33 -0.15
CA ALA A 525 16.43 -18.16 -0.58
C ALA A 525 17.34 -17.06 -1.14
N PRO A 526 16.90 -16.24 -2.12
CA PRO A 526 17.62 -15.03 -2.47
C PRO A 526 17.86 -14.14 -1.23
N THR A 527 18.91 -13.35 -1.28
CA THR A 527 19.27 -12.43 -0.20
C THR A 527 18.42 -11.16 -0.26
N SER A 528 18.27 -10.58 -1.46
CA SER A 528 17.52 -9.34 -1.66
C SER A 528 17.04 -9.21 -3.10
N PHE A 529 16.16 -8.24 -3.33
CA PHE A 529 15.87 -7.75 -4.67
C PHE A 529 16.74 -6.51 -4.99
N ARG A 530 17.26 -6.43 -6.21
CA ARG A 530 18.06 -5.30 -6.70
C ARG A 530 17.38 -4.64 -7.89
N PHE A 531 17.14 -3.34 -7.78
CA PHE A 531 16.68 -2.53 -8.90
C PHE A 531 17.86 -2.02 -9.71
N THR A 532 17.72 -2.04 -11.04
CA THR A 532 18.57 -1.29 -11.97
C THR A 532 17.70 -0.29 -12.70
N VAL A 533 17.96 1.00 -12.49
CA VAL A 533 17.18 2.10 -13.09
C VAL A 533 18.11 2.99 -13.90
N THR A 534 17.78 3.21 -15.17
CA THR A 534 18.60 3.99 -16.10
C THR A 534 17.77 4.90 -16.99
N ASN A 535 18.36 5.98 -17.47
CA ASN A 535 17.81 6.84 -18.52
C ASN A 535 18.86 6.97 -19.62
N ASN A 536 18.58 6.47 -20.83
CA ASN A 536 19.52 6.44 -21.96
C ASN A 536 20.91 5.88 -21.58
N GLY A 537 20.94 4.86 -20.72
CA GLY A 537 22.18 4.23 -20.24
C GLY A 537 22.82 4.90 -19.01
N ALA A 538 22.43 6.13 -18.66
CA ALA A 538 22.89 6.78 -17.43
C ALA A 538 22.17 6.19 -16.21
N ALA A 539 22.94 5.83 -15.17
CA ALA A 539 22.38 5.30 -13.93
C ALA A 539 21.59 6.36 -13.15
N ASN A 540 20.50 5.93 -12.51
CA ASN A 540 19.76 6.76 -11.57
C ASN A 540 20.69 7.24 -10.43
N PRO A 541 20.77 8.56 -10.15
CA PRO A 541 21.72 9.12 -9.20
C PRO A 541 21.34 8.88 -7.74
N ALA A 542 20.20 8.25 -7.47
CA ALA A 542 19.69 7.95 -6.13
C ALA A 542 19.61 9.19 -5.22
N ALA A 543 19.11 10.30 -5.78
CA ALA A 543 18.92 11.52 -5.00
C ALA A 543 18.00 11.26 -3.79
N THR A 544 18.26 11.97 -2.68
CA THR A 544 17.48 11.87 -1.43
C THR A 544 16.81 13.19 -1.06
N ASN A 545 17.17 14.30 -1.71
CA ASN A 545 16.63 15.64 -1.44
C ASN A 545 16.68 16.57 -2.67
N ASP A 546 16.24 17.80 -2.48
CA ASP A 546 16.13 18.88 -3.48
C ASP A 546 17.49 19.43 -3.97
N THR A 547 18.60 19.01 -3.35
CA THR A 547 19.98 19.37 -3.77
C THR A 547 20.73 18.24 -4.47
N GLY A 548 20.18 17.03 -4.51
CA GLY A 548 20.79 15.89 -5.20
C GLY A 548 20.95 16.10 -6.73
N PRO A 549 21.64 15.21 -7.45
CA PRO A 549 21.73 15.33 -8.90
C PRO A 549 20.37 15.13 -9.59
N VAL A 550 20.15 15.86 -10.68
CA VAL A 550 18.98 15.66 -11.56
C VAL A 550 19.12 14.32 -12.28
N PHE A 551 18.04 13.55 -12.28
CA PHE A 551 17.96 12.31 -13.08
C PHE A 551 17.32 12.58 -14.44
N ILE A 552 16.13 13.19 -14.45
CA ILE A 552 15.31 13.30 -15.65
C ILE A 552 14.19 14.35 -15.47
N GLY A 553 13.62 14.85 -16.57
CA GLY A 553 12.39 15.66 -16.55
C GLY A 553 11.13 14.83 -16.26
N ALA A 554 10.15 15.43 -15.60
CA ALA A 554 8.88 14.80 -15.26
C ALA A 554 8.13 14.30 -16.51
N GLY A 555 7.68 13.05 -16.49
CA GLY A 555 6.99 12.38 -17.58
C GLY A 555 7.89 11.84 -18.70
N GLN A 556 9.21 12.08 -18.62
CA GLN A 556 10.14 11.42 -19.53
C GLN A 556 10.31 9.94 -19.16
N PRO A 557 10.50 9.06 -20.17
CA PRO A 557 10.65 7.63 -19.94
C PRO A 557 12.03 7.30 -19.35
N PHE A 558 12.05 6.38 -18.39
CA PHE A 558 13.25 5.74 -17.88
C PHE A 558 13.07 4.21 -17.91
N GLN A 559 14.17 3.47 -17.91
CA GLN A 559 14.16 2.02 -17.88
C GLN A 559 14.35 1.50 -16.46
N ALA A 560 13.61 0.46 -16.07
CA ALA A 560 13.75 -0.23 -14.80
C ALA A 560 13.82 -1.75 -15.01
N LYS A 561 14.60 -2.42 -14.17
CA LYS A 561 14.73 -3.87 -14.08
C LYS A 561 14.82 -4.27 -12.61
N LEU A 562 14.21 -5.39 -12.23
CA LEU A 562 14.32 -5.99 -10.90
C LEU A 562 14.99 -7.36 -11.00
N GLU A 563 15.92 -7.65 -10.09
CA GLU A 563 16.67 -8.91 -10.04
C GLU A 563 16.63 -9.50 -8.63
N ALA A 564 16.40 -10.80 -8.49
CA ALA A 564 16.64 -11.55 -7.26
C ALA A 564 18.13 -11.91 -7.20
N ILE A 565 18.81 -11.55 -6.10
CA ILE A 565 20.26 -11.72 -5.98
C ILE A 565 20.66 -12.50 -4.73
N ASN A 566 21.78 -13.22 -4.84
CA ASN A 566 22.38 -13.99 -3.75
C ASN A 566 23.31 -13.12 -2.88
N ALA A 567 23.97 -13.74 -1.89
CA ALA A 567 24.85 -13.06 -0.93
C ALA A 567 26.08 -12.36 -1.55
N VAL A 568 26.43 -12.66 -2.81
CA VAL A 568 27.54 -12.03 -3.54
C VAL A 568 27.05 -11.16 -4.71
N ASN A 569 25.77 -10.76 -4.69
CA ASN A 569 25.11 -9.91 -5.69
C ASN A 569 24.94 -10.52 -7.10
N ALA A 570 25.13 -11.84 -7.25
CA ALA A 570 24.84 -12.54 -8.50
C ALA A 570 23.34 -12.90 -8.58
N VAL A 571 22.79 -12.94 -9.79
CA VAL A 571 21.38 -13.26 -10.03
C VAL A 571 21.11 -14.73 -9.69
N THR A 572 20.06 -14.99 -8.92
CA THR A 572 19.54 -16.34 -8.65
C THR A 572 18.59 -16.76 -9.77
N ALA A 573 19.13 -17.40 -10.81
CA ALA A 573 18.40 -17.76 -12.02
C ALA A 573 17.28 -18.78 -11.82
N ASN A 574 17.20 -19.45 -10.68
CA ASN A 574 16.07 -20.33 -10.39
C ASN A 574 14.81 -19.57 -9.95
N PHE A 575 14.95 -18.33 -9.46
CA PHE A 575 13.81 -17.55 -8.99
C PHE A 575 12.82 -17.24 -10.12
N GLY A 576 11.55 -17.58 -9.92
CA GLY A 576 10.47 -17.48 -10.90
C GLY A 576 10.30 -18.72 -11.78
N ASN A 577 11.12 -19.76 -11.61
CA ASN A 577 10.99 -21.05 -12.29
C ASN A 577 10.42 -22.16 -11.38
N GLU A 578 10.08 -21.84 -10.13
CA GLU A 578 9.50 -22.77 -9.18
C GLU A 578 8.09 -23.23 -9.61
N SER A 579 7.60 -24.29 -8.97
CA SER A 579 6.22 -24.77 -9.11
C SER A 579 5.54 -24.83 -7.73
N PRO A 580 4.58 -23.94 -7.42
CA PRO A 580 4.24 -22.73 -8.18
C PRO A 580 5.39 -21.71 -8.18
N ALA A 581 5.44 -20.83 -9.20
CA ALA A 581 6.50 -19.84 -9.35
C ALA A 581 6.45 -18.80 -8.22
N GLU A 582 7.60 -18.52 -7.60
CA GLU A 582 7.72 -17.45 -6.62
C GLU A 582 7.69 -16.08 -7.34
N SER A 583 7.12 -15.08 -6.68
CA SER A 583 6.90 -13.76 -7.28
C SER A 583 7.14 -12.62 -6.29
N TYR A 584 6.98 -11.39 -6.74
CA TYR A 584 7.18 -10.19 -5.94
C TYR A 584 5.97 -9.26 -6.01
N THR A 585 5.81 -8.44 -4.98
CA THR A 585 4.94 -7.28 -4.95
C THR A 585 5.77 -6.03 -5.13
N LEU A 586 5.20 -5.01 -5.79
CA LEU A 586 5.86 -3.72 -6.01
C LEU A 586 5.00 -2.61 -5.38
N ALA A 587 5.55 -1.93 -4.38
CA ALA A 587 4.99 -0.73 -3.79
C ALA A 587 5.73 0.51 -4.31
N GLN A 588 4.98 1.60 -4.44
CA GLN A 588 5.47 2.88 -4.92
C GLN A 588 5.08 3.96 -3.92
N SER A 589 5.99 4.88 -3.62
CA SER A 589 5.71 5.98 -2.69
C SER A 589 6.47 7.23 -3.07
N LEU A 590 5.94 8.39 -2.63
CA LEU A 590 6.64 9.67 -2.75
C LEU A 590 7.64 9.79 -1.59
N VAL A 591 8.92 10.01 -1.92
CA VAL A 591 9.97 10.29 -0.94
C VAL A 591 10.01 11.79 -0.66
N ALA A 592 10.03 12.59 -1.71
CA ALA A 592 10.09 14.03 -1.58
C ALA A 592 9.50 14.75 -2.84
N PRO A 593 8.93 15.95 -2.69
CA PRO A 593 8.75 16.69 -1.45
C PRO A 593 7.78 16.00 -0.47
N ALA A 594 8.08 16.08 0.83
CA ALA A 594 7.22 15.52 1.86
C ALA A 594 5.86 16.25 1.85
N GLY A 595 4.77 15.49 1.89
CA GLY A 595 3.40 16.03 1.75
C GLY A 595 3.03 16.45 0.32
N GLY A 596 3.90 16.21 -0.66
CA GLY A 596 3.61 16.44 -2.07
C GLY A 596 2.61 15.43 -2.64
N ARG A 597 2.26 15.64 -3.90
CA ARG A 597 1.35 14.78 -4.66
C ARG A 597 2.08 13.56 -5.19
N MET A 598 1.63 12.37 -4.80
CA MET A 598 1.98 11.12 -5.48
C MET A 598 0.99 10.89 -6.62
N VAL A 599 1.48 10.92 -7.86
CA VAL A 599 0.72 10.48 -9.04
C VAL A 599 1.08 9.05 -9.40
N ALA A 600 0.23 8.40 -10.18
CA ALA A 600 0.50 7.05 -10.67
C ALA A 600 1.79 7.03 -11.50
N VAL A 601 2.60 6.00 -11.29
CA VAL A 601 3.77 5.72 -12.13
C VAL A 601 3.28 5.00 -13.38
N GLY A 602 3.67 5.51 -14.55
CA GLY A 602 3.39 4.86 -15.83
C GLY A 602 4.31 3.66 -16.05
N GLY A 603 3.76 2.58 -16.62
CA GLY A 603 4.46 1.33 -16.88
C GLY A 603 4.33 0.32 -15.73
N SER A 604 4.82 -0.89 -15.96
CA SER A 604 4.84 -1.96 -14.95
C SER A 604 6.04 -2.88 -15.19
N LEU A 605 6.51 -3.52 -14.12
CA LEU A 605 7.48 -4.60 -14.23
C LEU A 605 6.72 -5.91 -14.44
N ALA A 606 7.17 -6.73 -15.39
CA ALA A 606 6.58 -8.05 -15.64
C ALA A 606 6.96 -9.06 -14.56
N ALA A 607 6.37 -10.25 -14.61
CA ALA A 607 6.76 -11.37 -13.76
C ALA A 607 8.27 -11.67 -13.91
N MET A 608 8.88 -12.12 -12.82
CA MET A 608 10.28 -12.50 -12.81
C MET A 608 10.43 -13.90 -13.42
N VAL A 609 11.37 -14.06 -14.34
CA VAL A 609 11.76 -15.37 -14.89
C VAL A 609 13.27 -15.39 -14.94
N ASN A 610 13.88 -16.51 -14.59
CA ASN A 610 15.33 -16.63 -14.50
C ASN A 610 15.96 -15.60 -13.55
N GLY A 611 15.31 -15.31 -12.42
CA GLY A 611 15.80 -14.38 -11.40
C GLY A 611 15.75 -12.90 -11.79
N ALA A 612 15.16 -12.54 -12.93
CA ALA A 612 15.08 -11.16 -13.39
C ALA A 612 13.77 -10.83 -14.12
N THR A 613 13.32 -9.59 -13.99
CA THR A 613 12.31 -9.06 -14.90
C THR A 613 12.97 -8.69 -16.23
N PRO A 614 12.23 -8.73 -17.36
CA PRO A 614 12.60 -7.94 -18.53
C PRO A 614 12.77 -6.47 -18.15
N GLN A 615 13.61 -5.76 -18.90
CA GLN A 615 13.74 -4.32 -18.76
C GLN A 615 12.44 -3.64 -19.22
N ALA A 616 11.84 -2.82 -18.37
CA ALA A 616 10.58 -2.14 -18.65
C ALA A 616 10.78 -0.62 -18.77
N THR A 617 10.02 0.00 -19.65
CA THR A 617 9.92 1.47 -19.74
C THR A 617 8.89 1.96 -18.75
N MET A 618 9.29 2.91 -17.91
CA MET A 618 8.47 3.53 -16.88
C MET A 618 8.53 5.06 -16.99
N SER A 619 7.58 5.76 -16.38
CA SER A 619 7.53 7.22 -16.36
C SER A 619 6.84 7.71 -15.10
N TRP A 620 7.15 8.94 -14.68
CA TRP A 620 6.47 9.57 -13.56
C TRP A 620 6.27 11.06 -13.83
N ASP A 621 5.02 11.50 -13.81
CA ASP A 621 4.54 12.77 -14.37
C ASP A 621 4.66 13.97 -13.42
N GLU A 622 5.55 13.90 -12.42
CA GLU A 622 5.64 14.92 -11.38
C GLU A 622 7.09 15.20 -10.94
N VAL A 623 7.31 16.37 -10.32
CA VAL A 623 8.60 16.77 -9.74
C VAL A 623 8.82 16.08 -8.40
N GLY A 624 10.05 15.67 -8.12
CA GLY A 624 10.41 15.07 -6.84
C GLY A 624 11.26 13.82 -6.93
N ILE A 625 11.12 12.96 -5.93
CA ILE A 625 11.82 11.68 -5.80
C ILE A 625 10.77 10.67 -5.36
N ILE A 626 10.69 9.54 -6.06
CA ILE A 626 9.82 8.40 -5.69
C ILE A 626 10.67 7.22 -5.20
N ASN A 627 10.06 6.30 -4.48
CA ASN A 627 10.66 5.04 -4.10
C ASN A 627 9.90 3.88 -4.72
N PHE A 628 10.64 2.93 -5.27
CA PHE A 628 10.14 1.59 -5.54
C PHE A 628 10.61 0.64 -4.45
N ALA A 629 9.68 -0.12 -3.88
CA ALA A 629 9.96 -1.17 -2.92
C ALA A 629 9.39 -2.49 -3.42
N ALA A 630 10.25 -3.49 -3.59
CA ALA A 630 9.86 -4.86 -3.91
C ALA A 630 9.93 -5.73 -2.65
N ALA A 631 8.94 -6.60 -2.48
CA ALA A 631 8.91 -7.62 -1.44
C ALA A 631 8.44 -8.96 -2.02
N LEU A 632 8.90 -10.07 -1.46
CA LEU A 632 8.44 -11.40 -1.85
C LEU A 632 6.92 -11.48 -1.67
N ALA A 633 6.20 -11.99 -2.67
CA ALA A 633 4.75 -12.10 -2.62
C ALA A 633 4.28 -13.16 -1.62
N ASN A 634 5.07 -14.23 -1.43
CA ASN A 634 4.80 -15.25 -0.43
C ASN A 634 5.08 -14.72 0.99
N ALA A 635 4.00 -14.47 1.75
CA ALA A 635 4.08 -13.97 3.12
C ALA A 635 4.74 -14.95 4.10
N ASN A 636 4.78 -16.24 3.77
CA ASN A 636 5.44 -17.28 4.57
C ASN A 636 6.94 -17.43 4.23
N GLY A 637 7.49 -16.55 3.41
CA GLY A 637 8.88 -16.61 2.95
C GLY A 637 9.08 -17.52 1.74
N TYR A 638 10.26 -17.46 1.14
CA TYR A 638 10.56 -18.15 -0.12
C TYR A 638 10.43 -19.67 0.05
N LEU A 639 9.56 -20.31 -0.74
CA LEU A 639 9.21 -21.73 -0.61
C LEU A 639 8.77 -22.14 0.81
N ASN A 640 8.11 -21.23 1.52
CA ASN A 640 7.63 -21.36 2.90
C ASN A 640 8.73 -21.60 3.96
N SER A 641 9.98 -21.20 3.66
CA SER A 641 11.11 -21.31 4.59
C SER A 641 11.10 -20.27 5.72
N GLY A 642 10.12 -19.34 5.76
CA GLY A 642 10.12 -18.18 6.66
C GLY A 642 11.05 -17.05 6.23
N MET A 643 11.86 -17.24 5.19
CA MET A 643 12.81 -16.23 4.71
C MET A 643 12.18 -15.25 3.71
N GLY A 644 11.89 -14.02 4.16
CA GLY A 644 11.47 -12.93 3.29
C GLY A 644 12.59 -12.43 2.37
N VAL A 645 12.23 -11.79 1.25
CA VAL A 645 13.15 -11.13 0.30
C VAL A 645 12.61 -9.74 0.01
N THR A 646 13.46 -8.71 0.15
CA THR A 646 13.06 -7.31 -0.06
C THR A 646 14.12 -6.54 -0.83
N GLY A 647 13.73 -5.43 -1.45
CA GLY A 647 14.64 -4.47 -2.07
C GLY A 647 13.95 -3.13 -2.29
N ASN A 648 14.69 -2.03 -2.29
CA ASN A 648 14.14 -0.72 -2.62
C ASN A 648 15.13 0.17 -3.36
N VAL A 649 14.62 1.21 -4.03
CA VAL A 649 15.44 2.23 -4.69
C VAL A 649 14.69 3.57 -4.72
N ASN A 650 15.38 4.65 -4.41
CA ASN A 650 14.89 6.00 -4.69
C ASN A 650 15.20 6.36 -6.14
N ILE A 651 14.20 6.84 -6.88
CA ILE A 651 14.29 7.22 -8.29
C ILE A 651 14.07 8.72 -8.39
N GLY A 652 15.02 9.41 -9.00
CA GLY A 652 15.03 10.86 -9.12
C GLY A 652 16.43 11.45 -8.90
N ARG A 653 16.59 12.77 -8.92
CA ARG A 653 15.50 13.76 -8.85
C ARG A 653 14.83 14.02 -10.21
N PHE A 654 13.49 14.02 -10.21
CA PHE A 654 12.66 14.51 -11.31
C PHE A 654 12.51 16.03 -11.20
N ILE A 655 12.76 16.74 -12.29
CA ILE A 655 12.57 18.20 -12.43
C ILE A 655 11.44 18.49 -13.41
N PRO A 656 10.94 19.72 -13.59
CA PRO A 656 10.02 20.00 -14.69
C PRO A 656 10.63 19.54 -16.01
N ASP A 657 9.81 18.99 -16.89
CA ASP A 657 10.24 18.74 -18.25
C ASP A 657 10.58 20.06 -18.94
N HIS A 658 9.74 21.07 -18.72
CA HIS A 658 9.90 22.39 -19.32
C HIS A 658 9.09 23.50 -18.62
N PHE A 659 9.32 24.73 -19.07
CA PHE A 659 8.49 25.88 -18.75
C PHE A 659 7.74 26.39 -19.97
N ASP A 660 6.57 26.97 -19.78
CA ASP A 660 5.99 27.90 -20.75
C ASP A 660 5.88 29.29 -20.15
N THR A 661 6.10 30.30 -20.99
CA THR A 661 5.88 31.69 -20.64
C THR A 661 4.71 32.26 -21.41
N ALA A 662 3.87 33.06 -20.73
CA ALA A 662 2.70 33.68 -21.34
C ALA A 662 2.49 35.09 -20.77
N LEU A 663 2.04 36.02 -21.61
CA LEU A 663 1.64 37.35 -21.14
C LEU A 663 0.26 37.28 -20.48
N ASN A 664 0.12 37.91 -19.32
CA ASN A 664 -1.15 38.03 -18.59
C ASN A 664 -1.53 39.50 -18.40
N GLY A 665 -2.66 39.77 -17.77
CA GLY A 665 -3.01 41.10 -17.25
C GLY A 665 -3.39 42.14 -18.31
N THR A 666 -3.48 43.39 -17.85
CA THR A 666 -3.80 44.57 -18.69
C THR A 666 -2.55 45.22 -19.29
N VAL A 667 -1.37 44.96 -18.71
CA VAL A 667 -0.06 45.31 -19.24
C VAL A 667 0.70 44.01 -19.46
N PRO A 668 1.04 43.61 -20.70
CA PRO A 668 1.11 44.45 -21.91
C PRO A 668 -0.21 44.91 -22.56
N MET A 669 -0.18 46.10 -23.14
CA MET A 669 -1.30 46.72 -23.88
C MET A 669 -1.54 46.01 -25.22
N ALA A 670 -2.79 46.06 -25.71
CA ALA A 670 -3.12 45.60 -27.05
C ALA A 670 -2.57 46.55 -28.12
N CYS A 671 -2.00 46.01 -29.20
CA CYS A 671 -1.51 46.78 -30.33
C CYS A 671 -2.67 47.50 -31.02
N PRO A 672 -2.60 48.83 -31.18
CA PRO A 672 -3.61 49.56 -31.93
C PRO A 672 -3.63 49.10 -33.40
N VAL A 673 -4.81 48.73 -33.88
CA VAL A 673 -5.07 48.39 -35.29
C VAL A 673 -5.27 49.67 -36.10
N ASN A 674 -4.19 50.43 -36.34
CA ASN A 674 -4.27 51.57 -37.23
C ASN A 674 -2.93 51.89 -37.93
N PRO A 675 -2.79 51.58 -39.23
CA PRO A 675 -1.56 51.82 -39.98
C PRO A 675 -1.23 53.32 -40.14
N ALA A 676 -2.20 54.23 -39.98
CA ALA A 676 -1.98 55.68 -40.08
C ALA A 676 -1.05 56.23 -38.98
N PHE A 677 -0.88 55.49 -37.88
CA PHE A 677 -0.14 55.93 -36.70
C PHE A 677 1.23 55.24 -36.55
N GLY A 678 1.67 54.42 -37.51
CA GLY A 678 2.89 53.62 -37.39
C GLY A 678 2.75 52.54 -36.31
N THR A 679 3.02 51.27 -36.63
CA THR A 679 2.66 50.17 -35.74
C THR A 679 3.67 50.00 -34.60
N PRO A 680 3.25 50.00 -33.31
CA PRO A 680 4.15 49.69 -32.19
C PRO A 680 4.56 48.21 -32.15
N CYS A 681 3.97 47.39 -33.03
CA CYS A 681 4.11 45.94 -33.02
C CYS A 681 4.58 45.45 -34.40
N PRO A 682 5.88 45.22 -34.57
CA PRO A 682 6.43 44.63 -35.79
C PRO A 682 5.87 43.23 -36.04
N THR A 683 5.75 42.86 -37.31
CA THR A 683 5.50 41.46 -37.69
C THR A 683 6.71 40.58 -37.36
N PRO A 684 6.53 39.35 -36.84
CA PRO A 684 5.26 38.67 -36.56
C PRO A 684 4.88 38.71 -35.06
N ASN A 685 4.18 39.75 -34.58
CA ASN A 685 3.61 39.76 -33.22
C ASN A 685 2.23 39.09 -33.16
N ALA A 686 2.22 37.75 -33.17
CA ALA A 686 1.01 36.95 -32.97
C ALA A 686 0.51 37.11 -31.52
N GLY A 687 -0.59 37.84 -31.32
CA GLY A 687 -1.11 38.21 -30.00
C GLY A 687 -1.18 39.72 -29.78
N GLY A 688 -0.48 40.51 -30.61
CA GLY A 688 -0.66 41.95 -30.68
C GLY A 688 -0.51 42.63 -29.32
N LYS A 689 0.59 42.37 -28.62
CA LYS A 689 0.87 42.97 -27.30
C LYS A 689 2.15 43.82 -27.29
N PHE A 690 2.11 44.98 -26.64
CA PHE A 690 3.28 45.84 -26.47
C PHE A 690 3.33 46.59 -25.13
N VAL A 691 4.53 47.04 -24.79
CA VAL A 691 4.84 47.84 -23.58
C VAL A 691 5.76 48.99 -23.93
N TYR A 692 5.75 50.03 -23.10
CA TYR A 692 6.81 51.03 -23.11
C TYR A 692 8.10 50.46 -22.52
N ALA A 693 9.24 50.93 -23.01
CA ALA A 693 10.52 50.63 -22.40
C ALA A 693 10.53 51.10 -20.92
N ALA A 694 11.02 50.24 -20.04
CA ALA A 694 10.98 50.36 -18.58
C ALA A 694 9.58 50.26 -17.93
N GLU A 695 8.53 49.92 -18.68
CA GLU A 695 7.21 49.60 -18.12
C GLU A 695 7.20 48.13 -17.63
N PRO A 696 6.95 47.88 -16.33
CA PRO A 696 6.79 46.51 -15.83
C PRO A 696 5.54 45.86 -16.40
N PHE A 697 5.62 44.57 -16.74
CA PHE A 697 4.52 43.84 -17.37
C PHE A 697 4.29 42.45 -16.79
N ASP A 698 3.05 41.97 -16.88
CA ASP A 698 2.63 40.70 -16.33
C ASP A 698 3.09 39.52 -17.20
N LEU A 699 3.93 38.67 -16.62
CA LEU A 699 4.43 37.45 -17.22
C LEU A 699 4.10 36.23 -16.34
N SER A 700 3.42 35.25 -16.92
CA SER A 700 3.27 33.91 -16.35
C SER A 700 4.49 33.08 -16.67
N VAL A 701 4.99 32.34 -15.69
CA VAL A 701 5.90 31.20 -15.90
C VAL A 701 5.29 29.97 -15.23
N LYS A 702 5.12 28.89 -15.98
CA LYS A 702 4.52 27.65 -15.49
C LYS A 702 5.40 26.46 -15.83
N ALA A 703 5.62 25.57 -14.87
CA ALA A 703 6.37 24.33 -14.96
C ALA A 703 5.46 23.18 -15.41
N TYR A 704 5.89 22.42 -16.40
CA TYR A 704 5.11 21.33 -16.99
C TYR A 704 5.90 20.02 -16.99
N ASN A 705 5.16 18.91 -16.98
CA ASN A 705 5.67 17.60 -17.35
C ASN A 705 5.63 17.41 -18.88
N LYS A 706 6.21 16.31 -19.36
CA LYS A 706 6.27 15.98 -20.79
C LYS A 706 4.90 15.92 -21.47
N SER A 707 3.86 15.52 -20.74
CA SER A 707 2.49 15.39 -21.23
C SER A 707 1.73 16.74 -21.29
N GLY A 708 2.37 17.86 -20.91
CA GLY A 708 1.78 19.19 -20.94
C GLY A 708 0.88 19.52 -19.75
N ALA A 709 0.97 18.77 -18.64
CA ALA A 709 0.29 19.09 -17.39
C ALA A 709 1.22 19.81 -16.40
N ILE A 710 0.67 20.71 -15.58
CA ILE A 710 1.44 21.47 -14.59
C ILE A 710 1.94 20.53 -13.48
N THR A 711 3.24 20.62 -13.17
CA THR A 711 3.88 19.87 -12.08
C THR A 711 3.57 20.49 -10.73
N GLN A 712 2.69 19.86 -9.96
CA GLN A 712 2.20 20.42 -8.70
C GLN A 712 3.23 20.36 -7.57
N ASN A 713 4.24 19.49 -7.66
CA ASN A 713 5.30 19.41 -6.66
C ASN A 713 6.42 20.42 -6.91
N TYR A 714 6.36 21.18 -8.01
CA TYR A 714 7.31 22.28 -8.26
C TYR A 714 6.93 23.51 -7.43
N GLU A 715 7.30 23.46 -6.15
CA GLU A 715 7.12 24.50 -5.14
C GLU A 715 8.14 24.33 -4.01
N GLY A 716 8.22 25.32 -3.10
CA GLY A 716 9.11 25.27 -1.94
C GLY A 716 10.59 25.03 -2.34
N LEU A 717 11.23 24.03 -1.75
CA LEU A 717 12.63 23.68 -2.01
C LEU A 717 12.86 23.03 -3.39
N TYR A 718 11.81 22.47 -3.99
CA TYR A 718 11.87 21.84 -5.30
C TYR A 718 11.67 22.82 -6.45
N ALA A 719 11.02 23.97 -6.20
CA ALA A 719 11.08 25.09 -7.13
C ALA A 719 12.47 25.73 -7.11
N LYS A 720 12.97 26.09 -8.29
CA LYS A 720 14.27 26.76 -8.46
C LYS A 720 14.07 28.17 -8.99
N ALA A 721 15.08 29.02 -8.79
CA ALA A 721 15.05 30.36 -9.35
C ALA A 721 15.10 30.27 -10.87
N VAL A 722 14.18 30.95 -11.55
CA VAL A 722 14.09 30.97 -13.01
C VAL A 722 14.71 32.26 -13.51
N THR A 723 15.71 32.15 -14.37
CA THR A 723 16.26 33.28 -15.13
C THR A 723 15.39 33.54 -16.36
N LEU A 724 15.06 34.80 -16.57
CA LEU A 724 14.38 35.29 -17.75
C LEU A 724 15.38 35.92 -18.70
N ALA A 725 15.28 35.60 -19.99
CA ALA A 725 16.10 36.22 -21.02
C ALA A 725 15.24 36.63 -22.22
N ALA A 726 15.51 37.82 -22.75
CA ALA A 726 14.83 38.36 -23.92
C ALA A 726 15.62 37.99 -25.19
N TYR A 727 14.99 37.31 -26.14
CA TYR A 727 15.59 36.94 -27.43
C TYR A 727 14.89 37.63 -28.60
N ASN A 728 15.59 37.77 -29.72
CA ASN A 728 15.07 38.37 -30.97
C ASN A 728 14.22 37.43 -31.84
N GLY A 729 13.98 36.20 -31.39
CA GLY A 729 13.15 35.23 -32.08
C GLY A 729 12.85 34.04 -31.17
N VAL A 730 11.76 33.33 -31.48
CA VAL A 730 11.40 32.09 -30.80
C VAL A 730 12.53 31.08 -30.94
N GLY A 731 12.99 30.54 -29.82
CA GLY A 731 14.07 29.57 -29.83
C GLY A 731 15.45 30.16 -30.19
N GLY A 732 15.59 31.49 -30.24
CA GLY A 732 16.86 32.15 -30.55
C GLY A 732 17.98 31.75 -29.58
N SER A 733 19.21 31.61 -30.07
CA SER A 733 20.37 31.17 -29.27
C SER A 733 21.58 32.08 -29.47
N GLY A 734 22.49 32.10 -28.50
CA GLY A 734 23.73 32.90 -28.58
C GLY A 734 23.57 34.34 -28.09
N ALA A 735 24.70 34.98 -27.74
CA ALA A 735 24.71 36.30 -27.13
C ALA A 735 24.24 37.43 -28.07
N ALA A 736 24.50 37.32 -29.37
CA ALA A 736 24.09 38.32 -30.37
C ALA A 736 22.56 38.45 -30.52
N ASN A 737 21.82 37.41 -30.09
CA ASN A 737 20.36 37.35 -30.15
C ASN A 737 19.70 37.73 -28.81
N GLN A 738 20.49 37.93 -27.75
CA GLN A 738 19.99 38.35 -26.44
C GLN A 738 19.86 39.86 -26.36
N ASN A 739 18.82 40.30 -25.66
CA ASN A 739 18.49 41.71 -25.42
C ASN A 739 18.46 42.56 -26.71
N PRO A 740 17.60 42.24 -27.69
CA PRO A 740 17.51 43.01 -28.91
C PRO A 740 16.84 44.39 -28.71
N PRO A 741 17.12 45.37 -29.60
CA PRO A 741 17.98 45.23 -30.77
C PRO A 741 19.47 45.20 -30.38
N ALA A 742 20.34 44.61 -31.19
CA ALA A 742 21.78 44.59 -30.87
C ALA A 742 22.42 46.00 -30.91
N ALA A 743 21.82 46.91 -31.66
CA ALA A 743 22.23 48.31 -31.77
C ALA A 743 21.01 49.23 -31.58
N PRO A 744 21.11 50.26 -30.73
CA PRO A 744 22.22 50.55 -29.82
C PRO A 744 22.40 49.47 -28.73
N ALA A 745 23.65 49.24 -28.31
CA ALA A 745 23.97 48.27 -27.26
C ALA A 745 23.60 48.82 -25.86
N GLY A 746 23.30 47.92 -24.92
CA GLY A 746 22.95 48.26 -23.54
C GLY A 746 21.50 48.00 -23.14
N ASN A 747 20.71 47.36 -24.02
CA ASN A 747 19.35 46.95 -23.67
C ASN A 747 19.37 45.82 -22.64
N SER A 748 18.37 45.77 -21.77
CA SER A 748 18.32 44.78 -20.69
C SER A 748 16.90 44.49 -20.23
N LEU A 749 16.71 43.29 -19.67
CA LEU A 749 15.51 42.93 -18.93
C LEU A 749 15.83 43.02 -17.43
N ASN A 750 15.02 43.74 -16.66
CA ASN A 750 15.23 43.86 -15.21
C ASN A 750 13.89 44.03 -14.47
N PRO A 751 13.61 43.27 -13.39
CA PRO A 751 14.31 42.05 -12.98
C PRO A 751 14.23 40.94 -14.04
N ALA A 752 15.33 40.20 -14.19
CA ALA A 752 15.46 39.05 -15.09
C ALA A 752 15.35 37.72 -14.34
N THR A 753 14.66 37.70 -13.20
CA THR A 753 14.57 36.50 -12.36
C THR A 753 13.18 36.38 -11.75
N VAL A 754 12.61 35.18 -11.81
CA VAL A 754 11.46 34.78 -11.01
C VAL A 754 12.00 33.97 -9.84
N ALA A 755 11.82 34.50 -8.63
CA ALA A 755 12.28 33.83 -7.41
C ALA A 755 11.58 32.48 -7.21
N ALA A 756 12.31 31.47 -6.73
CA ALA A 756 11.78 30.14 -6.44
C ALA A 756 10.53 30.16 -5.55
N ALA A 757 10.54 31.03 -4.53
CA ALA A 757 9.44 31.19 -3.58
C ALA A 757 8.12 31.69 -4.21
N ARG A 758 8.14 32.19 -5.47
CA ARG A 758 6.92 32.57 -6.19
C ARG A 758 6.19 31.38 -6.80
N PHE A 759 6.83 30.22 -6.93
CA PHE A 759 6.18 29.04 -7.47
C PHE A 759 5.31 28.37 -6.40
N ALA A 760 4.00 28.35 -6.66
CA ALA A 760 3.03 27.56 -5.92
C ALA A 760 2.40 26.56 -6.89
N LYS A 761 2.55 25.27 -6.61
CA LYS A 761 2.06 24.18 -7.47
C LYS A 761 2.39 24.33 -8.96
N GLY A 762 3.66 24.62 -9.25
CA GLY A 762 4.17 24.72 -10.62
C GLY A 762 3.85 26.01 -11.37
N ALA A 763 3.12 26.96 -10.77
CA ALA A 763 2.87 28.26 -11.38
C ALA A 763 3.48 29.38 -10.54
N ALA A 764 4.22 30.28 -11.18
CA ALA A 764 4.70 31.50 -10.53
C ALA A 764 3.53 32.46 -10.27
N THR A 765 3.32 32.84 -9.01
CA THR A 765 2.35 33.87 -8.64
C THR A 765 2.82 35.24 -9.13
N ALA A 766 1.87 36.11 -9.53
CA ALA A 766 2.18 37.50 -9.86
C ALA A 766 2.66 38.24 -8.60
N ASP A 767 3.69 39.07 -8.75
CA ASP A 767 4.16 40.00 -7.73
C ASP A 767 4.42 41.35 -8.40
N PRO A 768 3.55 42.35 -8.19
CA PRO A 768 3.70 43.68 -8.77
C PRO A 768 5.06 44.34 -8.48
N ALA A 769 5.73 43.99 -7.38
CA ALA A 769 7.02 44.55 -7.01
C ALA A 769 8.20 43.94 -7.79
N SER A 770 8.01 42.81 -8.46
CA SER A 770 9.06 42.09 -9.20
C SER A 770 8.64 41.68 -10.61
N LEU A 771 7.75 42.45 -11.23
CA LEU A 771 7.41 42.28 -12.65
C LEU A 771 8.60 42.65 -13.53
N PRO A 772 8.91 41.86 -14.57
CA PRO A 772 9.98 42.19 -15.51
C PRO A 772 9.65 43.48 -16.26
N ALA A 773 10.67 44.32 -16.48
CA ALA A 773 10.60 45.49 -17.34
C ALA A 773 11.76 45.46 -18.34
N TYR A 774 11.46 45.62 -19.62
CA TYR A 774 12.48 45.67 -20.66
C TYR A 774 12.94 47.10 -20.91
N GLN A 775 14.23 47.37 -20.81
CA GLN A 775 14.82 48.70 -20.96
C GLN A 775 15.62 48.77 -22.24
N PHE A 776 15.38 49.83 -23.03
CA PHE A 776 16.28 50.21 -24.09
C PHE A 776 17.47 50.99 -23.53
N ALA A 777 18.61 50.92 -24.23
CA ALA A 777 19.83 51.64 -23.89
C ALA A 777 19.62 53.16 -23.84
N TYR A 778 18.73 53.68 -24.69
CA TYR A 778 18.38 55.10 -24.76
C TYR A 778 16.86 55.26 -24.76
N GLY A 779 16.38 56.25 -24.00
CA GLY A 779 15.00 56.72 -24.01
C GLY A 779 14.94 58.22 -24.27
N TYR A 780 13.74 58.80 -24.37
CA TYR A 780 13.58 60.25 -24.48
C TYR A 780 14.31 60.98 -23.33
N PRO A 781 15.08 62.05 -23.58
CA PRO A 781 15.11 62.89 -24.80
C PRO A 781 16.23 62.55 -25.80
N ALA A 782 16.66 61.30 -25.90
CA ALA A 782 17.65 60.89 -26.90
C ALA A 782 17.22 61.23 -28.35
N THR A 783 18.22 61.41 -29.22
CA THR A 783 17.97 61.73 -30.64
C THR A 783 17.38 60.55 -31.40
N SER A 784 16.70 60.81 -32.52
CA SER A 784 16.09 59.75 -33.33
C SER A 784 17.08 58.68 -33.81
N ALA A 785 18.36 59.03 -33.98
CA ALA A 785 19.43 58.09 -34.35
C ALA A 785 19.82 57.13 -33.21
N GLN A 786 19.49 57.46 -31.96
CA GLN A 786 19.78 56.66 -30.77
C GLN A 786 18.58 55.87 -30.26
N LEU A 787 17.35 56.25 -30.63
CA LEU A 787 16.15 55.54 -30.20
C LEU A 787 16.02 54.22 -30.95
N ALA A 788 15.85 53.13 -30.22
CA ALA A 788 15.55 51.83 -30.80
C ALA A 788 14.19 51.88 -31.54
N PRO A 789 14.07 51.26 -32.73
CA PRO A 789 12.77 51.04 -33.35
C PRO A 789 11.91 50.09 -32.49
N PRO A 790 10.59 50.04 -32.72
CA PRO A 790 9.75 49.00 -32.14
C PRO A 790 10.38 47.63 -32.30
N THR A 791 10.57 46.91 -31.20
CA THR A 791 11.36 45.67 -31.16
C THR A 791 10.56 44.53 -30.54
N ASN A 792 10.55 43.37 -31.18
CA ASN A 792 9.97 42.16 -30.63
C ASN A 792 10.98 41.43 -29.74
N ILE A 793 10.51 40.98 -28.57
CA ILE A 793 11.27 40.10 -27.68
C ILE A 793 10.46 38.85 -27.34
N TRP A 794 11.16 37.72 -27.29
CA TRP A 794 10.66 36.43 -26.80
C TRP A 794 11.27 36.14 -25.43
N LEU A 795 10.43 35.87 -24.44
CA LEU A 795 10.85 35.71 -23.05
C LEU A 795 11.07 34.24 -22.72
N ARG A 796 12.35 33.85 -22.69
CA ARG A 796 12.77 32.52 -22.28
C ARG A 796 12.82 32.41 -20.77
N ALA A 797 12.31 31.30 -20.24
CA ALA A 797 12.51 30.88 -18.86
C ALA A 797 13.50 29.73 -18.82
N THR A 798 14.50 29.80 -17.92
CA THR A 798 15.41 28.69 -17.61
C THR A 798 15.70 28.67 -16.13
N ASP A 799 15.51 27.52 -15.47
CA ASP A 799 15.88 27.36 -14.06
C ASP A 799 17.31 26.85 -13.87
N THR A 800 17.77 26.81 -12.61
CA THR A 800 19.13 26.37 -12.27
C THR A 800 19.36 24.87 -12.43
N ASP A 801 18.29 24.07 -12.52
CA ASP A 801 18.36 22.62 -12.76
C ASP A 801 18.36 22.30 -14.28
N GLY A 802 18.17 23.32 -15.13
CA GLY A 802 18.26 23.23 -16.58
C GLY A 802 16.92 23.09 -17.30
N ALA A 803 15.79 23.06 -16.57
CA ALA A 803 14.47 23.08 -17.21
C ALA A 803 14.27 24.43 -17.92
N THR A 804 13.75 24.41 -19.16
CA THR A 804 13.67 25.60 -20.00
C THR A 804 12.42 25.62 -20.88
N SER A 805 12.02 26.82 -21.34
CA SER A 805 11.01 26.99 -22.38
C SER A 805 11.52 26.69 -23.79
N LEU A 806 12.85 26.59 -23.99
CA LEU A 806 13.46 26.25 -25.26
C LEU A 806 13.33 24.74 -25.56
N ARG A 807 12.46 24.36 -26.50
CA ARG A 807 12.14 22.95 -26.82
C ARG A 807 12.08 22.66 -28.32
N GLY A 808 12.99 23.24 -29.09
CA GLY A 808 12.98 23.07 -30.56
C GLY A 808 11.64 23.54 -31.15
N THR A 809 10.93 22.67 -31.87
CA THR A 809 9.64 22.98 -32.50
C THR A 809 8.49 23.20 -31.52
N SER A 810 8.62 22.73 -30.27
CA SER A 810 7.59 22.88 -29.23
C SER A 810 7.87 24.05 -28.28
N THR A 811 8.83 24.92 -28.61
CA THR A 811 9.18 26.10 -27.83
C THR A 811 7.98 27.02 -27.65
N ASN A 812 7.69 27.41 -26.40
CA ASN A 812 6.62 28.35 -26.07
C ASN A 812 7.18 29.49 -25.21
N GLU A 813 7.46 30.61 -25.88
CA GLU A 813 8.05 31.81 -25.30
C GLU A 813 7.13 33.00 -25.57
N ALA A 814 6.72 33.71 -24.52
CA ALA A 814 5.87 34.89 -24.60
C ALA A 814 6.53 35.97 -25.49
N LEU A 815 5.76 36.46 -26.45
CA LEU A 815 6.16 37.52 -27.38
C LEU A 815 5.54 38.85 -26.96
N VAL A 816 6.38 39.86 -26.72
CA VAL A 816 5.97 41.25 -26.49
C VAL A 816 6.78 42.21 -27.36
N SER A 817 6.14 43.25 -27.89
CA SER A 817 6.83 44.36 -28.53
C SER A 817 7.18 45.45 -27.51
N VAL A 818 8.38 46.04 -27.61
CA VAL A 818 8.82 47.13 -26.76
C VAL A 818 9.02 48.39 -27.60
N VAL A 819 8.56 49.54 -27.09
CA VAL A 819 8.68 50.84 -27.74
C VAL A 819 9.18 51.92 -26.78
N SER A 820 9.92 52.90 -27.28
CA SER A 820 10.28 54.08 -26.48
C SER A 820 9.03 54.95 -26.25
N GLY A 821 8.84 55.43 -25.02
CA GLY A 821 7.68 56.24 -24.61
C GLY A 821 8.03 57.68 -24.22
N ARG A 822 7.04 58.58 -24.29
CA ARG A 822 7.11 59.94 -23.71
C ARG A 822 5.72 60.52 -23.42
N LEU A 823 5.66 61.55 -22.56
CA LEU A 823 4.49 62.42 -22.41
C LEU A 823 4.68 63.72 -23.20
N LEU A 824 3.83 63.97 -24.18
CA LEU A 824 3.74 65.28 -24.83
C LEU A 824 2.86 66.21 -24.00
N VAL A 825 3.48 67.21 -23.36
CA VAL A 825 2.77 68.31 -22.69
C VAL A 825 2.42 69.37 -23.72
N ALA A 826 1.12 69.63 -23.93
CA ALA A 826 0.65 70.55 -24.94
C ALA A 826 0.87 72.01 -24.54
N ASN A 827 1.16 72.85 -25.54
CA ASN A 827 1.08 74.29 -25.36
C ASN A 827 -0.36 74.70 -25.05
N SER A 828 -0.54 75.55 -24.06
CA SER A 828 -1.86 75.93 -23.55
C SER A 828 -1.96 77.46 -23.49
N TYR A 829 -3.13 78.00 -23.78
CA TYR A 829 -3.40 79.44 -23.83
C TYR A 829 -4.66 79.73 -23.03
N GLY A 830 -4.62 80.76 -22.17
CA GLY A 830 -5.75 81.08 -21.30
C GLY A 830 -5.67 82.46 -20.67
N SER A 831 -6.72 82.83 -19.93
CA SER A 831 -6.72 84.04 -19.11
C SER A 831 -5.84 83.84 -17.88
N GLU A 832 -5.13 84.88 -17.48
CA GLU A 832 -4.41 84.99 -16.22
C GLU A 832 -5.32 84.94 -14.99
N ALA A 833 -6.63 85.12 -15.15
CA ALA A 833 -7.62 85.14 -14.08
C ALA A 833 -8.39 83.82 -13.90
N LEU A 834 -8.22 82.84 -14.79
CA LEU A 834 -8.97 81.57 -14.77
C LEU A 834 -8.04 80.35 -14.72
N PRO A 835 -8.43 79.25 -14.04
CA PRO A 835 -7.72 77.99 -14.14
C PRO A 835 -7.62 77.50 -15.59
N MET A 836 -6.45 77.02 -15.99
CA MET A 836 -6.18 76.60 -17.36
C MET A 836 -5.92 75.09 -17.46
N PRO A 837 -6.71 74.34 -18.25
CA PRO A 837 -6.43 72.94 -18.52
C PRO A 837 -5.19 72.82 -19.41
N VAL A 838 -4.30 71.90 -19.06
CA VAL A 838 -3.12 71.53 -19.85
C VAL A 838 -3.31 70.10 -20.34
N GLY A 839 -3.38 69.93 -21.65
CA GLY A 839 -3.49 68.62 -22.29
C GLY A 839 -2.15 67.87 -22.28
N VAL A 840 -2.21 66.56 -22.08
CA VAL A 840 -1.06 65.66 -22.10
C VAL A 840 -1.38 64.46 -22.98
N GLN A 841 -0.46 64.05 -23.84
CA GLN A 841 -0.60 62.85 -24.66
C GLN A 841 0.51 61.85 -24.36
N ALA A 842 0.15 60.59 -24.15
CA ALA A 842 1.12 59.50 -24.10
C ALA A 842 1.49 59.12 -25.53
N GLN A 843 2.79 59.17 -25.85
CA GLN A 843 3.29 58.90 -27.20
C GLN A 843 4.31 57.76 -27.20
N TYR A 844 4.42 57.06 -28.32
CA TYR A 844 5.50 56.10 -28.59
C TYR A 844 6.30 56.51 -29.83
N TRP A 845 7.56 56.04 -29.90
CA TRP A 845 8.41 56.17 -31.08
C TRP A 845 8.08 55.05 -32.08
N SER A 846 7.69 55.41 -33.30
CA SER A 846 7.35 54.45 -34.37
C SER A 846 8.57 53.94 -35.15
N GLY A 847 9.78 54.44 -34.84
CA GLY A 847 10.97 54.28 -35.67
C GLY A 847 11.24 55.49 -36.57
N THR A 848 10.20 56.27 -36.90
CA THR A 848 10.32 57.46 -37.76
C THR A 848 9.82 58.75 -37.10
N GLY A 849 8.92 58.63 -36.14
CA GLY A 849 8.30 59.77 -35.47
C GLY A 849 7.64 59.40 -34.15
N TRP A 850 7.24 60.41 -33.39
CA TRP A 850 6.46 60.23 -32.17
C TRP A 850 4.97 60.27 -32.47
N VAL A 851 4.25 59.28 -31.98
CA VAL A 851 2.84 59.05 -32.32
C VAL A 851 2.03 58.85 -31.04
N ASN A 852 0.82 59.42 -30.98
CA ASN A 852 -0.11 59.22 -29.88
C ASN A 852 -0.45 57.72 -29.69
N ASN A 853 -0.50 57.27 -28.44
CA ASN A 853 -0.86 55.90 -28.09
C ASN A 853 -2.34 55.80 -27.67
N PRO A 854 -3.28 55.49 -28.58
CA PRO A 854 -4.69 55.38 -28.22
C PRO A 854 -4.99 54.18 -27.32
N ALA A 855 -4.07 53.24 -27.15
CA ALA A 855 -4.24 52.10 -26.26
C ALA A 855 -3.85 52.41 -24.80
N TYR A 856 -3.18 53.54 -24.53
CA TYR A 856 -2.70 53.86 -23.19
C TYR A 856 -3.83 54.33 -22.27
N SER A 857 -3.92 53.67 -21.12
CA SER A 857 -4.67 54.11 -19.96
C SER A 857 -3.93 53.68 -18.70
N ASN A 858 -3.95 54.51 -17.66
CA ASN A 858 -3.29 54.22 -16.40
C ASN A 858 -4.24 53.67 -15.32
N GLY A 859 -5.55 53.62 -15.57
CA GLY A 859 -6.60 53.11 -14.68
C GLY A 859 -6.81 53.92 -13.39
N THR A 860 -5.73 54.39 -12.76
CA THR A 860 -5.68 55.22 -11.57
C THR A 860 -5.00 56.54 -11.90
N ALA A 861 -5.54 57.64 -11.38
CA ALA A 861 -4.97 58.97 -11.58
C ALA A 861 -3.57 59.07 -10.96
N VAL A 862 -2.62 59.62 -11.71
CA VAL A 862 -1.30 60.01 -11.21
C VAL A 862 -1.41 61.37 -10.54
N ALA A 863 -1.04 61.47 -9.27
CA ALA A 863 -0.97 62.74 -8.57
C ALA A 863 0.29 63.51 -9.01
N LEU A 864 0.09 64.70 -9.58
CA LEU A 864 1.16 65.56 -10.07
C LEU A 864 1.73 66.49 -8.99
N THR A 865 1.15 66.49 -7.79
CA THR A 865 1.66 67.28 -6.67
C THR A 865 3.13 66.92 -6.40
N GLY A 866 4.00 67.92 -6.50
CA GLY A 866 5.45 67.72 -6.35
C GLY A 866 6.17 67.14 -7.58
N LEU A 867 5.46 66.85 -8.68
CA LEU A 867 6.02 66.27 -9.92
C LEU A 867 5.87 67.18 -11.14
N VAL A 868 5.47 68.45 -10.94
CA VAL A 868 5.45 69.48 -11.99
C VAL A 868 6.56 70.49 -11.73
N THR A 869 7.34 70.79 -12.76
CA THR A 869 8.31 71.88 -12.76
C THR A 869 7.80 73.00 -13.66
N PHE A 870 7.74 74.20 -13.10
CA PHE A 870 7.49 75.43 -13.82
C PHE A 870 8.83 76.15 -14.00
N SER A 871 9.18 76.47 -15.25
CA SER A 871 10.47 77.02 -15.59
C SER A 871 10.35 78.04 -16.71
N ASN A 872 11.45 78.76 -16.98
CA ASN A 872 11.54 79.70 -18.09
C ASN A 872 10.36 80.69 -18.14
N CYS A 873 10.02 81.28 -17.00
CA CYS A 873 8.94 82.27 -16.94
C CYS A 873 9.30 83.51 -17.77
N GLN A 874 8.32 84.05 -18.49
CA GLN A 874 8.49 85.17 -19.43
C GLN A 874 7.45 86.27 -19.19
N LYS A 875 7.77 87.51 -19.60
CA LYS A 875 6.92 88.71 -19.44
C LYS A 875 6.56 88.94 -17.97
N ASN A 876 5.31 89.26 -17.64
CA ASN A 876 4.92 89.62 -16.26
C ASN A 876 4.87 88.41 -15.30
N LEU A 877 5.13 87.19 -15.79
CA LEU A 877 5.38 86.01 -14.96
C LEU A 877 6.86 85.87 -14.54
N ALA A 878 7.77 86.60 -15.18
CA ALA A 878 9.20 86.55 -14.90
C ALA A 878 9.61 87.60 -13.85
N ASN A 879 10.59 87.28 -13.01
CA ASN A 879 11.27 88.31 -12.22
C ASN A 879 12.10 89.20 -13.15
N SER A 880 12.04 90.52 -12.98
CA SER A 880 12.76 91.49 -13.84
C SER A 880 14.21 91.08 -14.10
N GLY A 881 14.57 90.88 -15.37
CA GLY A 881 15.93 90.53 -15.79
C GLY A 881 16.32 89.04 -15.66
N THR A 882 15.42 88.15 -15.24
CA THR A 882 15.67 86.70 -15.15
C THR A 882 14.51 85.89 -15.73
N ASN A 883 14.73 84.62 -16.11
CA ASN A 883 13.65 83.72 -16.52
C ASN A 883 13.09 82.88 -15.34
N THR A 884 13.26 83.37 -14.11
CA THR A 884 12.69 82.75 -12.89
C THR A 884 11.27 83.25 -12.67
N CYS A 885 10.41 82.40 -12.11
CA CYS A 885 9.00 82.71 -11.92
C CYS A 885 8.77 83.65 -10.74
N ALA A 886 8.10 84.78 -11.00
CA ALA A 886 7.74 85.80 -10.01
C ALA A 886 6.48 85.44 -9.19
N VAL A 887 5.85 84.31 -9.52
CA VAL A 887 4.66 83.77 -8.86
C VAL A 887 4.90 82.30 -8.51
N THR A 888 4.24 81.83 -7.45
CA THR A 888 4.17 80.41 -7.13
C THR A 888 3.00 79.79 -7.88
N PHE A 889 3.29 78.86 -8.78
CA PHE A 889 2.25 78.11 -9.47
C PHE A 889 1.70 76.99 -8.57
N THR A 890 0.38 76.81 -8.63
CA THR A 890 -0.34 75.70 -8.01
C THR A 890 -1.21 75.00 -9.04
N LEU A 891 -1.64 73.78 -8.74
CA LEU A 891 -2.55 73.02 -9.58
C LEU A 891 -3.96 73.11 -9.01
N ALA A 892 -4.92 73.50 -9.85
CA ALA A 892 -6.35 73.46 -9.52
C ALA A 892 -6.91 72.03 -9.64
N ASN A 893 -6.29 71.21 -10.48
CA ASN A 893 -6.48 69.76 -10.53
C ASN A 893 -5.10 69.13 -10.78
N ASP A 894 -4.62 68.38 -9.80
CA ASP A 894 -3.33 67.71 -9.83
C ASP A 894 -3.43 66.25 -10.31
N LYS A 895 -4.62 65.75 -10.65
CA LYS A 895 -4.83 64.39 -11.10
C LYS A 895 -4.68 64.26 -12.61
N LEU A 896 -3.70 63.47 -13.04
CA LEU A 896 -3.51 63.09 -14.43
C LEU A 896 -4.03 61.67 -14.68
N THR A 897 -5.16 61.58 -15.38
CA THR A 897 -5.75 60.30 -15.81
C THR A 897 -5.70 60.20 -17.31
N PHE A 898 -5.29 59.03 -17.83
CA PHE A 898 -5.25 58.75 -19.26
C PHE A 898 -6.42 57.86 -19.69
N ALA A 899 -7.13 58.32 -20.71
CA ALA A 899 -8.07 57.53 -21.47
C ALA A 899 -7.79 57.74 -22.97
N GLY A 900 -7.54 56.65 -23.70
CA GLY A 900 -7.24 56.73 -25.12
C GLY A 900 -5.95 57.48 -25.45
N GLY A 901 -4.93 57.40 -24.58
CA GLY A 901 -3.67 58.12 -24.75
C GLY A 901 -3.70 59.61 -24.41
N THR A 902 -4.86 60.15 -24.05
CA THR A 902 -5.01 61.58 -23.70
C THR A 902 -5.34 61.75 -22.23
N GLY A 903 -4.74 62.75 -21.62
CA GLY A 903 -4.97 63.16 -20.25
C GLY A 903 -4.93 64.68 -20.13
N LYS A 904 -5.37 65.20 -18.99
CA LYS A 904 -5.26 66.62 -18.67
C LYS A 904 -5.09 66.83 -17.18
N PHE A 905 -4.44 67.93 -16.82
CA PHE A 905 -4.43 68.49 -15.47
C PHE A 905 -4.75 69.99 -15.57
N THR A 906 -4.89 70.69 -14.45
CA THR A 906 -5.28 72.11 -14.48
C THR A 906 -4.34 72.94 -13.63
N VAL A 907 -3.73 73.94 -14.25
CA VAL A 907 -2.90 74.96 -13.57
C VAL A 907 -3.84 76.04 -13.03
N ALA A 908 -3.66 76.44 -11.78
CA ALA A 908 -4.42 77.55 -11.20
C ALA A 908 -4.06 78.89 -11.86
N ALA A 909 -4.97 79.85 -11.78
CA ALA A 909 -4.76 81.20 -12.32
C ALA A 909 -3.52 81.86 -11.68
N PRO A 910 -2.51 82.29 -12.45
CA PRO A 910 -1.32 82.93 -11.88
C PRO A 910 -1.55 84.41 -11.51
N GLY A 911 -2.69 85.01 -11.90
CA GLY A 911 -3.02 86.41 -11.66
C GLY A 911 -2.15 87.41 -12.42
N ARG A 912 -1.27 86.94 -13.32
CA ARG A 912 -0.38 87.76 -14.15
C ARG A 912 -0.24 87.20 -15.56
N SER A 913 -0.16 88.09 -16.55
CA SER A 913 0.06 87.71 -17.94
C SER A 913 1.51 87.30 -18.22
N GLY A 914 1.74 86.33 -19.10
CA GLY A 914 3.07 85.93 -19.53
C GLY A 914 3.11 84.50 -20.03
N ALA A 915 4.29 83.90 -20.09
CA ALA A 915 4.44 82.49 -20.42
C ALA A 915 5.29 81.74 -19.40
N VAL A 916 5.05 80.44 -19.25
CA VAL A 916 5.83 79.52 -18.42
C VAL A 916 5.96 78.17 -19.11
N ASP A 917 7.12 77.56 -19.01
CA ASP A 917 7.38 76.20 -19.49
C ASP A 917 7.03 75.20 -18.38
N ILE A 918 6.30 74.15 -18.75
CA ILE A 918 5.81 73.10 -17.87
C ILE A 918 6.42 71.76 -18.28
N THR A 919 7.00 71.06 -17.31
CA THR A 919 7.43 69.65 -17.45
C THR A 919 6.83 68.82 -16.31
N LEU A 920 6.42 67.60 -16.62
CA LEU A 920 5.90 66.61 -15.66
C LEU A 920 7.04 65.77 -15.07
N SER A 921 8.00 66.46 -14.51
CA SER A 921 9.10 65.89 -13.76
C SER A 921 9.64 66.90 -12.75
N LYS A 922 10.22 66.44 -11.64
CA LYS A 922 10.89 67.29 -10.65
C LYS A 922 12.07 66.55 -10.02
N GLY A 923 13.21 67.23 -9.91
CA GLY A 923 14.42 66.65 -9.29
C GLY A 923 14.86 65.33 -9.93
N GLY A 924 14.69 65.18 -11.24
CA GLY A 924 15.00 63.94 -11.98
C GLY A 924 13.92 62.86 -11.93
N THR A 925 12.91 62.99 -11.07
CA THR A 925 11.78 62.05 -10.99
C THR A 925 10.72 62.40 -12.01
N GLN A 926 10.36 61.46 -12.89
CA GLN A 926 9.28 61.62 -13.87
C GLN A 926 7.93 61.35 -13.22
N ALA A 927 6.87 62.04 -13.67
CA ALA A 927 5.50 61.76 -13.21
C ALA A 927 5.06 60.32 -13.53
N ILE A 928 5.49 59.79 -14.66
CA ILE A 928 5.33 58.39 -15.05
C ILE A 928 6.71 57.87 -15.48
N PRO A 929 7.34 56.93 -14.75
CA PRO A 929 8.74 56.55 -14.94
C PRO A 929 9.11 56.14 -16.38
N TYR A 930 8.23 55.41 -17.06
CA TYR A 930 8.41 54.91 -18.43
C TYR A 930 7.86 55.86 -19.52
N LEU A 931 7.36 57.04 -19.14
CA LEU A 931 6.93 58.10 -20.05
C LEU A 931 7.55 59.46 -19.66
N PRO A 932 8.82 59.71 -20.01
CA PRO A 932 9.47 60.99 -19.75
C PRO A 932 8.73 62.19 -20.37
N SER A 933 8.69 63.32 -19.66
CA SER A 933 7.95 64.51 -20.09
C SER A 933 8.68 65.34 -21.15
N THR A 934 7.97 65.79 -22.19
CA THR A 934 8.36 66.96 -22.98
C THR A 934 8.09 68.25 -22.21
N THR A 935 8.58 69.37 -22.74
CA THR A 935 8.27 70.72 -22.26
C THR A 935 7.10 71.30 -23.05
N GLY A 936 6.03 71.72 -22.37
CA GLY A 936 4.91 72.47 -22.96
C GLY A 936 4.87 73.90 -22.42
N ARG A 937 4.43 74.86 -23.24
CA ARG A 937 4.35 76.28 -22.84
C ARG A 937 2.91 76.69 -22.52
N ALA A 938 2.69 77.16 -21.30
CA ALA A 938 1.47 77.78 -20.85
C ALA A 938 1.57 79.31 -21.00
N THR A 939 0.64 79.93 -21.73
CA THR A 939 0.59 81.38 -21.96
C THR A 939 -0.68 81.98 -21.38
N PHE A 940 -0.53 82.98 -20.52
CA PHE A 940 -1.60 83.66 -19.79
C PHE A 940 -1.74 85.11 -20.25
N GLY A 941 -2.96 85.57 -20.52
CA GLY A 941 -3.27 86.99 -20.73
C GLY A 941 -2.66 87.65 -21.98
N VAL A 942 -2.15 86.85 -22.93
CA VAL A 942 -1.64 87.33 -24.22
C VAL A 942 -2.44 86.67 -25.34
N TYR A 943 -3.36 87.42 -25.96
CA TYR A 943 -4.14 86.94 -27.11
C TYR A 943 -3.27 86.89 -28.37
N ARG A 944 -3.39 85.83 -29.18
CA ARG A 944 -2.85 85.83 -30.55
C ARG A 944 -3.55 86.94 -31.35
N ALA A 945 -2.78 87.76 -32.05
CA ALA A 945 -3.31 88.53 -33.17
C ALA A 945 -3.48 87.58 -34.38
N GLY A 946 -4.70 87.14 -34.68
CA GLY A 946 -5.05 86.30 -35.84
C GLY A 946 -6.52 85.85 -35.81
N PRO A 947 -7.16 85.54 -36.96
CA PRO A 947 -8.60 85.35 -37.05
C PRO A 947 -9.04 84.08 -36.29
N VAL A 948 -9.90 84.26 -35.30
CA VAL A 948 -10.47 83.18 -34.47
C VAL A 948 -11.82 82.79 -35.06
N VAL A 949 -11.95 81.54 -35.54
CA VAL A 949 -13.25 80.94 -35.86
C VAL A 949 -13.90 80.51 -34.55
N TYR A 950 -15.00 81.17 -34.17
CA TYR A 950 -15.82 80.77 -33.03
C TYR A 950 -16.66 79.54 -33.39
N LEU A 951 -16.29 78.37 -32.87
CA LEU A 951 -17.25 77.28 -32.69
C LEU A 951 -17.59 77.20 -31.21
N ARG A 952 -18.83 77.57 -30.90
CA ARG A 952 -19.46 77.47 -29.58
C ARG A 952 -19.98 76.05 -29.44
N GLU A 953 -19.33 75.21 -28.64
CA GLU A 953 -19.96 73.98 -28.15
C GLU A 953 -20.94 74.33 -27.03
N VAL A 954 -22.20 73.94 -27.24
CA VAL A 954 -23.27 73.95 -26.24
C VAL A 954 -23.18 72.62 -25.48
N TYR A 955 -23.28 72.74 -24.15
CA TYR A 955 -23.06 71.72 -23.10
C TYR A 955 -23.62 70.33 -23.36
#